data_AF-A0A935I5R7-F1
#
_entry.id   AF-A0A935I5R7-F1
#
_cell.length_a   1.000
_cell.length_b   1.000
_cell.length_c   1.000
_cell.angle_alpha   90.00
_cell.angle_beta   90.00
_cell.angle_gamma   90.00
#
_symmetry.space_group_name_H-M   'P 1'
#
loop_
_entity.id
_entity.type
_entity.pdbx_description
1 polymer ?
#
loop_
_entity_poly.entity_id
_entity_poly.type
_entity_poly.pdbx_seq_one_letter_code
_entity_poly.pdbx_strand_id
1 'polypeptide(L)'
;MGIDLATINSITDKIPVILGKVHSLKDALDLPELRWLKTSDDPRLKDMISYALTLEGFARNASLHAAGVVIAPGPISDFVPVYKTPTTEPATQYNMKDLEEAGLLKMDFLGLRTLSIIDETLEQIKRNHGLVVDIDTIDFDDPATYELFARGQTQAVFQFESDPMQKALRELKPSVLDDLIAMNALYRPGPMGNIPDFIDRKNGRKPIEYLHPLMEPILNKTYGIIVYQEQVMQLVQTLAGFTLAQSDVMRRAMGKKDEKSMSEQRSKFVEGAKTNANIDEALATEIFDLIQKFAAYGFNKSHSAAYAYLAFQTAWLKVHYPAEFLAANMTAELSDQNKIVTLIDEAKRFNINVLPPDVNRSMATFVADKNVIYFGMAGIKTVGISAVEAIVEARQEAPFTSMFDFAARVEKKVVNKRVLEALVCSGAFDTLKHGHRAQLFSVIDTALHYASQVQDDALSNSGGLFGTEDIERPKEPALPRMEPWPERDRLRKEREYLSFYISGHPLQEYALAVQSFSTLLLSKLDPEKTGTQTRLCGLISDIRTRLDKRENTIAFVKVEQYTGSVECIFWSDKYKQFAELLKPDTVVVMMGKCEINGDTVKMVVDEVLSLEQAEKKFSKGYVVCIRPDAVNDEQLAKLKDRCNTSDAEDSLSFVVMRPDGKRQYSSMMKIKTSKENTAFLCSTFGEANVLIDTER
;
A
#
# COMPACT_ATOMS: atom_id res chain seq x y z
N MET A 1 -6.85 30.42 -23.84
CA MET A 1 -7.45 31.30 -22.81
C MET A 1 -6.42 31.91 -21.84
N GLY A 2 -5.21 31.35 -21.69
CA GLY A 2 -4.14 32.00 -20.93
C GLY A 2 -4.41 32.15 -19.43
N ILE A 3 -5.25 31.28 -18.88
CA ILE A 3 -5.52 31.15 -17.45
C ILE A 3 -4.42 30.28 -16.86
N ASP A 4 -3.89 30.64 -15.70
CA ASP A 4 -2.83 29.88 -15.05
C ASP A 4 -3.33 28.52 -14.54
N LEU A 5 -2.44 27.52 -14.56
CA LEU A 5 -2.78 26.15 -14.18
C LEU A 5 -3.19 26.04 -12.71
N ALA A 6 -2.69 26.91 -11.82
CA ALA A 6 -3.05 26.87 -10.41
C ALA A 6 -4.51 27.29 -10.18
N THR A 7 -4.97 28.33 -10.88
CA THR A 7 -6.39 28.75 -10.91
C THR A 7 -7.26 27.66 -11.49
N ILE A 8 -6.87 27.03 -12.61
CA ILE A 8 -7.61 25.90 -13.19
C ILE A 8 -7.73 24.75 -12.18
N ASN A 9 -6.61 24.33 -11.57
CA ASN A 9 -6.61 23.24 -10.59
C ASN A 9 -7.51 23.56 -9.39
N SER A 10 -7.46 24.79 -8.87
CA SER A 10 -8.34 25.23 -7.77
C SER A 10 -9.84 25.17 -8.09
N ILE A 11 -10.20 25.21 -9.37
CA ILE A 11 -11.58 25.05 -9.84
C ILE A 11 -11.89 23.56 -9.99
N THR A 12 -11.03 22.81 -10.69
CA THR A 12 -11.28 21.39 -10.99
C THR A 12 -11.27 20.51 -9.74
N ASP A 13 -10.41 20.82 -8.77
CA ASP A 13 -10.31 20.09 -7.49
C ASP A 13 -11.58 20.19 -6.64
N LYS A 14 -12.44 21.18 -6.95
CA LYS A 14 -13.70 21.46 -6.25
C LYS A 14 -14.92 20.88 -6.96
N ILE A 15 -14.75 20.28 -8.13
CA ILE A 15 -15.83 19.56 -8.83
C ILE A 15 -15.94 18.16 -8.20
N PRO A 16 -17.08 17.81 -7.58
CA PRO A 16 -17.22 16.52 -6.90
C PRO A 16 -17.14 15.35 -7.87
N VAL A 17 -16.58 14.25 -7.39
CA VAL A 17 -16.67 12.94 -8.05
C VAL A 17 -17.46 12.02 -7.13
N ILE A 18 -18.68 11.68 -7.55
CA ILE A 18 -19.58 10.83 -6.77
C ILE A 18 -19.69 9.49 -7.49
N LEU A 19 -19.31 8.40 -6.81
CA LEU A 19 -19.33 7.03 -7.36
C LEU A 19 -18.55 6.91 -8.68
N GLY A 20 -17.37 7.55 -8.75
CA GLY A 20 -16.51 7.55 -9.94
C GLY A 20 -17.01 8.39 -11.11
N LYS A 21 -18.16 9.08 -10.97
CA LYS A 21 -18.68 10.02 -11.97
C LYS A 21 -18.43 11.45 -11.53
N VAL A 22 -17.78 12.22 -12.40
CA VAL A 22 -17.64 13.66 -12.22
C VAL A 22 -19.02 14.30 -12.28
N HIS A 23 -19.32 15.18 -11.33
CA HIS A 23 -20.57 15.92 -11.29
C HIS A 23 -20.71 16.81 -12.53
N SER A 24 -21.93 17.03 -13.03
CA SER A 24 -22.12 17.92 -14.18
C SER A 24 -21.61 19.32 -13.85
N LEU A 25 -20.99 20.00 -14.81
CA LEU A 25 -20.46 21.33 -14.59
C LEU A 25 -21.58 22.30 -14.20
N LYS A 26 -22.78 22.14 -14.79
CA LYS A 26 -23.95 22.94 -14.44
C LYS A 26 -24.28 22.85 -12.95
N ASP A 27 -24.32 21.65 -12.40
CA ASP A 27 -24.65 21.44 -10.99
C ASP A 27 -23.46 21.79 -10.08
N ALA A 28 -22.22 21.55 -10.53
CA ALA A 28 -21.01 21.91 -9.80
C ALA A 28 -20.90 23.43 -9.59
N LEU A 29 -21.31 24.25 -10.56
CA LEU A 29 -21.31 25.71 -10.44
C LEU A 29 -22.29 26.24 -9.37
N ASP A 30 -23.25 25.43 -8.90
CA ASP A 30 -24.16 25.78 -7.81
C ASP A 30 -23.59 25.49 -6.41
N LEU A 31 -22.42 24.83 -6.34
CA LEU A 31 -21.72 24.57 -5.08
C LEU A 31 -21.14 25.86 -4.49
N PRO A 32 -21.21 26.06 -3.16
CA PRO A 32 -20.72 27.27 -2.51
C PRO A 32 -19.30 27.68 -2.90
N GLU A 33 -18.42 26.70 -3.10
CA GLU A 33 -17.01 26.88 -3.44
C GLU A 33 -16.77 27.32 -4.90
N LEU A 34 -17.75 27.12 -5.79
CA LEU A 34 -17.67 27.41 -7.22
C LEU A 34 -18.65 28.50 -7.69
N ARG A 35 -19.60 28.92 -6.84
CA ARG A 35 -20.58 29.98 -7.18
C ARG A 35 -19.96 31.28 -7.66
N TRP A 36 -18.78 31.63 -7.15
CA TRP A 36 -18.06 32.84 -7.53
C TRP A 36 -17.71 32.86 -9.04
N LEU A 37 -17.63 31.69 -9.69
CA LEU A 37 -17.40 31.59 -11.13
C LEU A 37 -18.58 32.13 -11.94
N LYS A 38 -19.82 32.04 -11.43
CA LYS A 38 -21.00 32.63 -12.07
C LYS A 38 -21.00 34.16 -11.98
N THR A 39 -20.36 34.71 -10.95
CA THR A 39 -20.34 36.15 -10.66
C THR A 39 -19.00 36.81 -10.94
N SER A 40 -18.01 36.07 -11.44
CA SER A 40 -16.67 36.60 -11.73
C SER A 40 -16.75 37.56 -12.91
N ASP A 41 -16.09 38.71 -12.83
CA ASP A 41 -16.03 39.69 -13.91
C ASP A 41 -14.88 39.46 -14.89
N ASP A 42 -14.02 38.47 -14.66
CA ASP A 42 -12.95 38.13 -15.61
C ASP A 42 -13.56 37.54 -16.90
N PRO A 43 -13.41 38.22 -18.06
CA PRO A 43 -13.94 37.73 -19.33
C PRO A 43 -13.40 36.33 -19.69
N ARG A 44 -12.16 36.02 -19.32
CA ARG A 44 -11.54 34.71 -19.61
C ARG A 44 -12.21 33.58 -18.85
N LEU A 45 -12.64 33.82 -17.60
CA LEU A 45 -13.35 32.82 -16.80
C LEU A 45 -14.78 32.62 -17.32
N LYS A 46 -15.47 33.70 -17.72
CA LYS A 46 -16.79 33.62 -18.36
C LYS A 46 -16.74 32.79 -19.64
N ASP A 47 -15.76 33.09 -20.51
CA ASP A 47 -15.54 32.35 -21.76
C ASP A 47 -15.20 30.88 -21.49
N MET A 48 -14.31 30.61 -20.53
CA MET A 48 -13.93 29.25 -20.15
C MET A 48 -15.14 28.42 -19.71
N ILE A 49 -15.99 28.96 -18.82
CA ILE A 49 -17.17 28.26 -18.32
C ILE A 49 -18.18 28.03 -19.45
N SER A 50 -18.41 29.04 -20.29
CA SER A 50 -19.30 28.95 -21.44
C SER A 50 -18.86 27.85 -22.40
N TYR A 51 -17.57 27.83 -22.76
CA TYR A 51 -17.01 26.79 -23.62
C TYR A 51 -17.03 25.43 -22.95
N ALA A 52 -16.70 25.33 -21.66
CA ALA A 52 -16.72 24.07 -20.94
C ALA A 52 -18.14 23.47 -20.84
N LEU A 53 -19.17 24.29 -20.56
CA LEU A 53 -20.56 23.87 -20.58
C LEU A 53 -21.02 23.40 -21.96
N THR A 54 -20.50 24.04 -23.02
CA THR A 54 -20.82 23.65 -24.40
C THR A 54 -20.12 22.36 -24.80
N LEU A 55 -18.88 22.14 -24.33
CA LEU A 55 -18.05 20.98 -24.68
C LEU A 55 -18.27 19.77 -23.75
N GLU A 56 -19.03 19.93 -22.66
CA GLU A 56 -19.37 18.84 -21.76
C GLU A 56 -20.18 17.75 -22.50
N GLY A 57 -19.78 16.49 -22.34
CA GLY A 57 -20.40 15.34 -23.00
C GLY A 57 -19.87 15.03 -24.41
N PHE A 58 -18.97 15.85 -24.96
CA PHE A 58 -18.31 15.53 -26.22
C PHE A 58 -17.24 14.46 -26.05
N ALA A 59 -17.12 13.58 -27.05
CA ALA A 59 -16.04 12.60 -27.10
C ALA A 59 -14.69 13.28 -27.32
N ARG A 60 -13.68 12.92 -26.52
CA ARG A 60 -12.32 13.47 -26.64
C ARG A 60 -11.51 12.75 -27.72
N ASN A 61 -11.32 11.45 -27.54
CA ASN A 61 -10.53 10.57 -28.40
C ASN A 61 -11.20 9.19 -28.47
N ALA A 62 -10.90 8.41 -29.51
CA ALA A 62 -11.18 6.98 -29.51
C ALA A 62 -10.09 6.26 -28.69
N SER A 63 -10.49 5.55 -27.63
CA SER A 63 -9.62 4.73 -26.79
C SER A 63 -10.09 3.30 -26.80
N LEU A 64 -9.16 2.34 -26.79
CA LEU A 64 -9.48 0.93 -26.69
C LEU A 64 -10.07 0.60 -25.31
N HIS A 65 -11.12 -0.23 -25.28
CA HIS A 65 -11.66 -0.74 -24.01
C HIS A 65 -10.67 -1.73 -23.41
N ALA A 66 -10.29 -1.55 -22.15
CA ALA A 66 -9.22 -2.32 -21.50
C ALA A 66 -9.45 -3.84 -21.43
N ALA A 67 -10.70 -4.30 -21.60
CA ALA A 67 -11.06 -5.72 -21.54
C ALA A 67 -11.90 -6.20 -22.74
N GLY A 68 -12.39 -5.29 -23.58
CA GLY A 68 -13.52 -5.60 -24.47
C GLY A 68 -13.05 -6.25 -25.76
N VAL A 69 -13.46 -7.50 -25.99
CA VAL A 69 -13.21 -8.24 -27.23
C VAL A 69 -14.53 -8.59 -27.88
N VAL A 70 -14.61 -8.39 -29.20
CA VAL A 70 -15.82 -8.66 -29.99
C VAL A 70 -15.56 -9.85 -30.89
N ILE A 71 -16.50 -10.79 -30.91
CA ILE A 71 -16.45 -12.00 -31.73
C ILE A 71 -17.62 -11.94 -32.73
N ALA A 72 -17.28 -11.96 -34.01
CA ALA A 72 -18.23 -12.00 -35.12
C ALA A 72 -18.19 -13.38 -35.80
N PRO A 73 -19.29 -13.84 -36.45
CA PRO A 73 -19.32 -15.12 -37.14
C PRO A 73 -18.57 -15.12 -38.49
N GLY A 74 -18.08 -13.95 -38.93
CA GLY A 74 -17.29 -13.76 -40.15
C GLY A 74 -16.36 -12.54 -40.00
N PRO A 75 -15.85 -11.97 -41.11
CA PRO A 75 -15.04 -10.76 -41.08
C PRO A 75 -15.76 -9.63 -40.33
N ILE A 76 -15.13 -9.09 -39.29
CA ILE A 76 -15.75 -8.06 -38.42
C ILE A 76 -16.22 -6.82 -39.21
N SER A 77 -15.54 -6.49 -40.30
CA SER A 77 -15.86 -5.40 -41.21
C SER A 77 -17.21 -5.55 -41.91
N ASP A 78 -17.74 -6.76 -42.01
CA ASP A 78 -19.05 -7.03 -42.62
C ASP A 78 -20.21 -6.65 -41.67
N PHE A 79 -19.92 -6.48 -40.38
CA PHE A 79 -20.89 -6.18 -39.33
C PHE A 79 -20.74 -4.75 -38.81
N VAL A 80 -19.50 -4.31 -38.54
CA VAL A 80 -19.22 -3.01 -37.95
C VAL A 80 -17.96 -2.38 -38.54
N PRO A 81 -17.90 -1.03 -38.64
CA PRO A 81 -16.70 -0.33 -39.06
C PRO A 81 -15.56 -0.53 -38.05
N VAL A 82 -14.36 -0.78 -38.56
CA VAL A 82 -13.14 -0.95 -37.76
C VAL A 82 -12.15 0.19 -38.00
N TYR A 83 -11.26 0.42 -37.04
CA TYR A 83 -10.12 1.32 -37.17
C TYR A 83 -8.87 0.69 -36.55
N LYS A 84 -7.70 1.16 -36.96
CA LYS A 84 -6.42 0.72 -36.40
C LYS A 84 -6.00 1.68 -35.29
N THR A 85 -5.69 1.15 -34.11
CA THR A 85 -5.18 1.97 -33.00
C THR A 85 -3.72 2.39 -33.26
N PRO A 86 -3.20 3.42 -32.56
CA PRO A 86 -1.77 3.77 -32.61
C PRO A 86 -0.85 2.62 -32.18
N THR A 87 -1.33 1.70 -31.34
CA THR A 87 -0.62 0.49 -30.87
C THR A 87 -0.76 -0.71 -31.81
N THR A 88 -1.30 -0.50 -33.02
CA THR A 88 -1.45 -1.45 -34.13
C THR A 88 -2.56 -2.50 -34.02
N GLU A 89 -3.29 -2.54 -32.91
CA GLU A 89 -4.42 -3.45 -32.71
C GLU A 89 -5.67 -2.98 -33.48
N PRO A 90 -6.45 -3.88 -34.11
CA PRO A 90 -7.73 -3.53 -34.72
C PRO A 90 -8.79 -3.29 -33.63
N ALA A 91 -9.61 -2.26 -33.80
CA ALA A 91 -10.68 -1.90 -32.88
C ALA A 91 -11.97 -1.55 -33.62
N THR A 92 -13.11 -1.77 -32.99
CA THR A 92 -14.41 -1.36 -33.53
C THR A 92 -14.60 0.15 -33.36
N GLN A 93 -15.23 0.83 -34.32
CA GLN A 93 -15.60 2.25 -34.14
C GLN A 93 -16.86 2.41 -33.28
N TYR A 94 -17.65 1.34 -33.13
CA TYR A 94 -18.84 1.33 -32.29
C TYR A 94 -18.48 1.22 -30.81
N ASN A 95 -19.29 1.88 -29.98
CA ASN A 95 -19.19 1.78 -28.53
C ASN A 95 -19.86 0.49 -28.02
N MET A 96 -19.74 0.21 -26.72
CA MET A 96 -20.26 -1.01 -26.11
C MET A 96 -21.76 -1.26 -26.37
N LYS A 97 -22.60 -0.22 -26.32
CA LYS A 97 -24.06 -0.37 -26.51
C LYS A 97 -24.39 -0.64 -27.96
N ASP A 98 -23.77 0.11 -28.87
CA ASP A 98 -24.01 -0.03 -30.30
C ASP A 98 -23.58 -1.41 -30.81
N LEU A 99 -22.53 -2.02 -30.22
CA LEU A 99 -22.12 -3.39 -30.52
C LEU A 99 -23.14 -4.44 -30.08
N GLU A 100 -23.73 -4.26 -28.90
CA GLU A 100 -24.77 -5.15 -28.37
C GLU A 100 -26.05 -5.03 -29.21
N GLU A 101 -26.43 -3.80 -29.60
CA GLU A 101 -27.54 -3.54 -30.51
C GLU A 101 -27.30 -4.10 -31.92
N ALA A 102 -26.05 -4.11 -32.39
CA ALA A 102 -25.63 -4.75 -33.64
C ALA A 102 -25.65 -6.29 -33.56
N GLY A 103 -25.96 -6.88 -32.39
CA GLY A 103 -26.07 -8.33 -32.20
C GLY A 103 -24.74 -9.06 -32.18
N LEU A 104 -23.63 -8.37 -31.93
CA LEU A 104 -22.32 -8.98 -31.85
C LEU A 104 -22.03 -9.52 -30.45
N LEU A 105 -21.35 -10.66 -30.38
CA LEU A 105 -20.93 -11.25 -29.11
C LEU A 105 -19.76 -10.44 -28.53
N LYS A 106 -19.98 -9.87 -27.35
CA LYS A 106 -18.94 -9.19 -26.57
C LYS A 106 -18.48 -10.11 -25.43
N MET A 107 -17.17 -10.25 -25.27
CA MET A 107 -16.53 -10.87 -24.11
C MET A 107 -15.58 -9.86 -23.46
N ASP A 108 -15.51 -9.86 -22.13
CA ASP A 108 -14.57 -9.05 -21.38
C ASP A 108 -13.44 -9.92 -20.83
N PHE A 109 -12.20 -9.66 -21.27
CA PHE A 109 -10.97 -10.29 -20.79
C PHE A 109 -10.22 -9.30 -19.92
N LEU A 110 -10.39 -9.41 -18.60
CA LEU A 110 -9.77 -8.49 -17.65
C LEU A 110 -8.39 -9.01 -17.24
N GLY A 111 -7.37 -8.16 -17.38
CA GLY A 111 -6.07 -8.40 -16.74
C GLY A 111 -6.19 -8.14 -15.24
N LEU A 112 -6.39 -9.20 -14.44
CA LEU A 112 -6.41 -9.09 -12.98
C LEU A 112 -5.03 -9.39 -12.41
N ARG A 113 -4.35 -8.34 -11.95
CA ARG A 113 -3.00 -8.42 -11.37
C ARG A 113 -2.88 -9.42 -10.21
N THR A 114 -3.95 -9.63 -9.43
CA THR A 114 -4.00 -10.63 -8.35
C THR A 114 -3.69 -12.04 -8.85
N LEU A 115 -4.15 -12.42 -10.05
CA LEU A 115 -3.87 -13.74 -10.61
C LEU A 115 -2.37 -13.88 -10.93
N SER A 116 -1.75 -12.85 -11.52
CA SER A 116 -0.31 -12.83 -11.75
C SER A 116 0.51 -12.91 -10.46
N ILE A 117 0.02 -12.30 -9.37
CA ILE A 117 0.65 -12.41 -8.05
C ILE A 117 0.57 -13.85 -7.51
N ILE A 118 -0.59 -14.50 -7.66
CA ILE A 118 -0.76 -15.91 -7.29
C ILE A 118 0.19 -16.78 -8.09
N ASP A 119 0.21 -16.65 -9.42
CA ASP A 119 1.07 -17.43 -10.31
C ASP A 119 2.56 -17.27 -9.96
N GLU A 120 3.05 -16.03 -9.80
CA GLU A 120 4.43 -15.75 -9.38
C GLU A 120 4.73 -16.34 -8.00
N THR A 121 3.79 -16.26 -7.06
CA THR A 121 3.95 -16.88 -5.73
C THR A 121 4.11 -18.40 -5.84
N LEU A 122 3.28 -19.06 -6.65
CA LEU A 122 3.34 -20.51 -6.89
C LEU A 122 4.65 -20.92 -7.58
N GLU A 123 5.13 -20.12 -8.53
CA GLU A 123 6.44 -20.34 -9.17
C GLU A 123 7.60 -20.24 -8.17
N GLN A 124 7.57 -19.24 -7.28
CA GLN A 124 8.58 -19.13 -6.22
C GLN A 124 8.47 -20.28 -5.22
N ILE A 125 7.27 -20.72 -4.85
CA ILE A 125 7.07 -21.88 -3.97
C ILE A 125 7.68 -23.13 -4.61
N LYS A 126 7.41 -23.36 -5.89
CA LYS A 126 7.97 -24.50 -6.64
C LYS A 126 9.49 -24.45 -6.69
N ARG A 127 10.07 -23.28 -6.93
CA ARG A 127 11.53 -23.11 -6.99
C ARG A 127 12.19 -23.31 -5.62
N ASN A 128 11.61 -22.75 -4.57
CA ASN A 128 12.24 -22.70 -3.24
C ASN A 128 12.02 -23.99 -2.43
N HIS A 129 10.84 -24.60 -2.57
CA HIS A 129 10.43 -25.77 -1.77
C HIS A 129 10.29 -27.05 -2.59
N GLY A 130 10.34 -26.97 -3.92
CA GLY A 130 10.10 -28.13 -4.80
C GLY A 130 8.64 -28.61 -4.79
N LEU A 131 7.72 -27.82 -4.23
CA LEU A 131 6.31 -28.15 -4.08
C LEU A 131 5.48 -27.51 -5.19
N VAL A 132 4.62 -28.31 -5.82
CA VAL A 132 3.61 -27.80 -6.76
C VAL A 132 2.30 -27.71 -5.98
N VAL A 133 1.90 -26.49 -5.63
CA VAL A 133 0.64 -26.21 -4.94
C VAL A 133 -0.45 -25.98 -5.98
N ASP A 134 -1.54 -26.72 -5.86
CA ASP A 134 -2.76 -26.47 -6.62
C ASP A 134 -3.68 -25.54 -5.81
N ILE A 135 -3.66 -24.26 -6.18
CA ILE A 135 -4.35 -23.19 -5.44
C ILE A 135 -5.87 -23.36 -5.43
N ASP A 136 -6.44 -24.07 -6.39
CA ASP A 136 -7.89 -24.26 -6.51
C ASP A 136 -8.42 -25.33 -5.55
N THR A 137 -7.52 -26.10 -4.93
CA THR A 137 -7.84 -27.24 -4.04
C THR A 137 -7.52 -26.99 -2.57
N ILE A 138 -7.13 -25.76 -2.19
CA ILE A 138 -6.80 -25.42 -0.81
C ILE A 138 -8.00 -25.57 0.14
N ASP A 139 -7.70 -25.79 1.43
CA ASP A 139 -8.71 -25.93 2.47
C ASP A 139 -9.31 -24.58 2.88
N PHE A 140 -10.59 -24.38 2.58
CA PHE A 140 -11.34 -23.17 2.95
C PHE A 140 -11.77 -23.13 4.41
N ASP A 141 -11.54 -24.19 5.17
CA ASP A 141 -11.77 -24.25 6.62
C ASP A 141 -10.47 -24.04 7.43
N ASP A 142 -9.35 -23.67 6.78
CA ASP A 142 -8.06 -23.43 7.44
C ASP A 142 -8.14 -22.34 8.54
N PRO A 143 -8.02 -22.71 9.83
CA PRO A 143 -8.15 -21.76 10.93
C PRO A 143 -7.06 -20.68 10.93
N ALA A 144 -5.87 -20.99 10.43
CA ALA A 144 -4.75 -20.04 10.42
C ALA A 144 -5.01 -18.88 9.45
N THR A 145 -5.63 -19.16 8.30
CA THR A 145 -6.07 -18.14 7.34
C THR A 145 -7.14 -17.24 7.92
N TYR A 146 -8.16 -17.78 8.59
CA TYR A 146 -9.18 -16.95 9.27
C TYR A 146 -8.61 -16.11 10.40
N GLU A 147 -7.64 -16.64 11.15
CA GLU A 147 -6.96 -15.89 12.22
C GLU A 147 -6.20 -14.66 11.68
N LEU A 148 -5.63 -14.74 10.46
CA LEU A 148 -5.03 -13.58 9.79
C LEU A 148 -6.07 -12.47 9.54
N PHE A 149 -7.26 -12.83 9.05
CA PHE A 149 -8.37 -11.88 8.89
C PHE A 149 -8.85 -11.35 10.23
N ALA A 150 -9.00 -12.21 11.25
CA ALA A 150 -9.46 -11.82 12.59
C ALA A 150 -8.49 -10.88 13.31
N ARG A 151 -7.19 -10.93 13.00
CA ARG A 151 -6.20 -9.94 13.46
C ARG A 151 -6.20 -8.66 12.65
N GLY A 152 -6.90 -8.62 11.52
CA GLY A 152 -6.88 -7.53 10.55
C GLY A 152 -5.50 -7.36 9.90
N GLN A 153 -4.73 -8.45 9.76
CA GLN A 153 -3.39 -8.45 9.14
C GLN A 153 -3.49 -8.66 7.62
N THR A 154 -4.41 -7.94 6.97
CA THR A 154 -4.80 -8.17 5.57
C THR A 154 -4.13 -7.22 4.58
N GLN A 155 -3.00 -6.60 4.94
CA GLN A 155 -2.15 -5.89 3.97
C GLN A 155 -1.77 -6.83 2.82
N ALA A 156 -1.87 -6.38 1.56
CA ALA A 156 -1.66 -7.20 0.36
C ALA A 156 -2.64 -8.36 0.15
N VAL A 157 -3.68 -8.50 0.98
CA VAL A 157 -4.76 -9.47 0.76
C VAL A 157 -5.85 -8.81 -0.08
N PHE A 158 -6.12 -9.40 -1.25
CA PHE A 158 -7.00 -8.82 -2.25
C PHE A 158 -8.36 -8.39 -1.67
N GLN A 159 -8.82 -7.17 -2.00
CA GLN A 159 -10.07 -6.52 -1.52
C GLN A 159 -10.12 -6.13 -0.03
N PHE A 160 -9.25 -6.67 0.85
CA PHE A 160 -9.35 -6.47 2.31
C PHE A 160 -8.25 -5.59 2.92
N GLU A 161 -7.57 -4.78 2.10
CA GLU A 161 -6.36 -4.06 2.54
C GLU A 161 -6.66 -2.78 3.35
N SER A 162 -7.77 -2.09 3.09
CA SER A 162 -8.02 -0.76 3.68
C SER A 162 -8.16 -0.78 5.21
N ASP A 163 -7.65 0.24 5.88
CA ASP A 163 -7.67 0.34 7.35
C ASP A 163 -9.06 0.17 8.00
N PRO A 164 -10.15 0.79 7.49
CA PRO A 164 -11.45 0.60 8.11
C PRO A 164 -12.01 -0.80 7.85
N MET A 165 -11.64 -1.46 6.74
CA MET A 165 -11.95 -2.87 6.51
C MET A 165 -11.19 -3.74 7.51
N GLN A 166 -9.89 -3.52 7.71
CA GLN A 166 -9.10 -4.24 8.72
C GLN A 166 -9.68 -4.09 10.13
N LYS A 167 -10.19 -2.89 10.47
CA LYS A 167 -10.89 -2.65 11.74
C LYS A 167 -12.18 -3.48 11.83
N ALA A 168 -13.01 -3.45 10.80
CA ALA A 168 -14.24 -4.23 10.77
C ALA A 168 -13.97 -5.74 10.90
N LEU A 169 -12.92 -6.25 10.24
CA LEU A 169 -12.51 -7.65 10.35
C LEU A 169 -12.06 -8.03 11.78
N ARG A 170 -11.33 -7.15 12.48
CA ARG A 170 -10.95 -7.38 13.89
C ARG A 170 -12.14 -7.52 14.83
N GLU A 171 -13.19 -6.76 14.57
CA GLU A 171 -14.44 -6.81 15.33
C GLU A 171 -15.30 -8.02 14.92
N LEU A 172 -15.34 -8.34 13.62
CA LEU A 172 -16.10 -9.45 13.06
C LEU A 172 -15.53 -10.83 13.42
N LYS A 173 -14.19 -10.95 13.48
CA LYS A 173 -13.45 -12.21 13.62
C LYS A 173 -13.96 -13.31 12.68
N PRO A 174 -13.78 -13.16 11.35
CA PRO A 174 -14.28 -14.12 10.36
C PRO A 174 -13.88 -15.55 10.71
N SER A 175 -14.80 -16.50 10.53
CA SER A 175 -14.54 -17.91 10.83
C SER A 175 -15.01 -18.86 9.72
N VAL A 176 -15.70 -18.33 8.70
CA VAL A 176 -16.18 -19.06 7.52
C VAL A 176 -16.14 -18.13 6.31
N LEU A 177 -16.10 -18.70 5.09
CA LEU A 177 -16.00 -17.93 3.86
C LEU A 177 -17.22 -16.99 3.67
N ASP A 178 -18.42 -17.43 4.06
CA ASP A 178 -19.65 -16.60 3.98
C ASP A 178 -19.50 -15.25 4.73
N ASP A 179 -18.68 -15.16 5.79
CA ASP A 179 -18.38 -13.90 6.47
C ASP A 179 -17.62 -12.91 5.57
N LEU A 180 -16.62 -13.42 4.84
CA LEU A 180 -15.81 -12.61 3.91
C LEU A 180 -16.67 -12.16 2.71
N ILE A 181 -17.52 -13.04 2.20
CA ILE A 181 -18.49 -12.73 1.13
C ILE A 181 -19.43 -11.61 1.57
N ALA A 182 -19.91 -11.65 2.81
CA ALA A 182 -20.79 -10.64 3.36
C ALA A 182 -20.06 -9.31 3.56
N MET A 183 -18.83 -9.34 4.07
CA MET A 183 -18.04 -8.12 4.27
C MET A 183 -17.73 -7.38 2.97
N ASN A 184 -17.35 -8.10 1.90
CA ASN A 184 -17.17 -7.50 0.58
C ASN A 184 -18.46 -6.83 0.05
N ALA A 185 -19.62 -7.42 0.34
CA ALA A 185 -20.90 -6.86 -0.08
C ALA A 185 -21.35 -5.65 0.77
N LEU A 186 -21.06 -5.66 2.07
CA LEU A 186 -21.50 -4.66 3.04
C LEU A 186 -20.58 -3.43 3.09
N TYR A 187 -19.29 -3.58 2.81
CA TYR A 187 -18.29 -2.52 2.91
C TYR A 187 -18.33 -1.57 1.69
N ARG A 188 -19.45 -0.86 1.54
CA ARG A 188 -19.67 0.18 0.54
C ARG A 188 -20.62 1.27 1.06
N PRO A 189 -20.56 2.51 0.53
CA PRO A 189 -21.48 3.58 0.93
C PRO A 189 -22.94 3.14 0.84
N GLY A 190 -23.69 3.28 1.94
CA GLY A 190 -25.06 2.77 2.09
C GLY A 190 -25.16 1.61 3.09
N PRO A 191 -24.86 0.36 2.68
CA PRO A 191 -24.97 -0.81 3.55
C PRO A 191 -23.92 -0.89 4.66
N MET A 192 -22.86 -0.06 4.65
CA MET A 192 -21.88 0.00 5.74
C MET A 192 -22.52 0.23 7.12
N GLY A 193 -23.68 0.91 7.18
CA GLY A 193 -24.42 1.09 8.42
C GLY A 193 -24.94 -0.21 9.06
N ASN A 194 -24.99 -1.31 8.29
CA ASN A 194 -25.41 -2.63 8.78
C ASN A 194 -24.25 -3.46 9.32
N ILE A 195 -22.99 -3.06 9.11
CA ILE A 195 -21.81 -3.80 9.57
C ILE A 195 -21.83 -3.98 11.10
N PRO A 196 -22.12 -2.96 11.93
CA PRO A 196 -22.20 -3.16 13.38
C PRO A 196 -23.24 -4.21 13.79
N ASP A 197 -24.44 -4.17 13.19
CA ASP A 197 -25.51 -5.13 13.49
C ASP A 197 -25.11 -6.56 13.05
N PHE A 198 -24.46 -6.70 11.89
CA PHE A 198 -23.93 -7.97 11.41
C PHE A 198 -22.90 -8.56 12.38
N ILE A 199 -21.97 -7.73 12.85
CA ILE A 199 -20.93 -8.12 13.80
C ILE A 199 -21.53 -8.50 15.16
N ASP A 200 -22.49 -7.72 15.67
CA ASP A 200 -23.13 -7.96 16.97
C ASP A 200 -23.94 -9.25 16.98
N ARG A 201 -24.68 -9.52 15.91
CA ARG A 201 -25.44 -10.78 15.77
C ARG A 201 -24.53 -11.98 15.65
N LYS A 202 -23.49 -11.91 14.82
CA LYS A 202 -22.50 -12.99 14.68
C LYS A 202 -21.86 -13.33 16.02
N ASN A 203 -21.44 -12.32 16.76
CA ASN A 203 -20.75 -12.51 18.04
C ASN A 203 -21.71 -12.81 19.21
N GLY A 204 -23.01 -13.00 18.96
CA GLY A 204 -24.00 -13.29 19.99
C GLY A 204 -24.29 -12.13 20.96
N ARG A 205 -23.89 -10.90 20.62
CA ARG A 205 -24.19 -9.69 21.41
C ARG A 205 -25.61 -9.18 21.18
N LYS A 206 -26.21 -9.57 20.06
CA LYS A 206 -27.62 -9.29 19.72
C LYS A 206 -28.28 -10.58 19.22
N PRO A 207 -29.55 -10.87 19.58
CA PRO A 207 -30.25 -12.04 19.05
C PRO A 207 -30.43 -11.93 17.53
N ILE A 208 -30.39 -13.09 16.86
CA ILE A 208 -30.76 -13.20 15.45
C ILE A 208 -32.28 -13.37 15.40
N GLU A 209 -32.97 -12.36 14.87
CA GLU A 209 -34.42 -12.34 14.75
C GLU A 209 -34.85 -12.44 13.29
N TYR A 210 -35.89 -13.24 13.04
CA TYR A 210 -36.54 -13.39 11.75
C TYR A 210 -38.01 -13.01 11.89
N LEU A 211 -38.53 -12.20 10.97
CA LEU A 211 -39.96 -11.84 10.96
C LEU A 211 -40.85 -13.06 10.70
N HIS A 212 -40.33 -14.08 10.02
CA HIS A 212 -41.04 -15.33 9.76
C HIS A 212 -40.06 -16.52 9.71
N PRO A 213 -40.43 -17.71 10.23
CA PRO A 213 -39.54 -18.89 10.24
C PRO A 213 -39.01 -19.30 8.85
N LEU A 214 -39.80 -19.10 7.79
CA LEU A 214 -39.37 -19.40 6.41
C LEU A 214 -38.20 -18.52 5.91
N MET A 215 -37.88 -17.43 6.61
CA MET A 215 -36.74 -16.58 6.26
C MET A 215 -35.41 -17.13 6.77
N GLU A 216 -35.43 -17.97 7.82
CA GLU A 216 -34.22 -18.48 8.47
C GLU A 216 -33.31 -19.26 7.50
N PRO A 217 -33.78 -20.21 6.68
CA PRO A 217 -32.91 -20.96 5.76
C PRO A 217 -32.20 -20.08 4.71
N ILE A 218 -32.74 -18.87 4.44
CA ILE A 218 -32.23 -17.95 3.42
C ILE A 218 -31.26 -16.93 4.04
N LEU A 219 -31.53 -16.52 5.29
CA LEU A 219 -30.81 -15.43 5.96
C LEU A 219 -29.87 -15.91 7.08
N ASN A 220 -29.83 -17.20 7.42
CA ASN A 220 -28.96 -17.73 8.47
C ASN A 220 -27.48 -17.44 8.24
N LYS A 221 -26.99 -17.59 7.00
CA LYS A 221 -25.60 -17.30 6.58
C LYS A 221 -25.24 -15.82 6.65
N THR A 222 -26.22 -14.94 6.84
CA THR A 222 -26.02 -13.49 7.01
C THR A 222 -26.64 -12.99 8.31
N TYR A 223 -26.80 -13.89 9.29
CA TYR A 223 -27.27 -13.57 10.64
C TYR A 223 -28.61 -12.80 10.66
N GLY A 224 -29.53 -13.14 9.74
CA GLY A 224 -30.85 -12.50 9.65
C GLY A 224 -30.87 -11.17 8.91
N ILE A 225 -29.75 -10.72 8.33
CA ILE A 225 -29.66 -9.47 7.58
C ILE A 225 -29.76 -9.77 6.08
N ILE A 226 -30.58 -9.01 5.34
CA ILE A 226 -30.67 -9.12 3.88
C ILE A 226 -29.47 -8.40 3.26
N VAL A 227 -28.58 -9.14 2.61
CA VAL A 227 -27.36 -8.59 2.00
C VAL A 227 -27.38 -8.76 0.48
N TYR A 228 -27.90 -9.90 -0.01
CA TYR A 228 -27.76 -10.29 -1.40
C TYR A 228 -29.04 -10.14 -2.22
N GLN A 229 -28.88 -9.88 -3.52
CA GLN A 229 -29.97 -9.88 -4.50
C GLN A 229 -30.63 -11.27 -4.57
N GLU A 230 -29.84 -12.32 -4.49
CA GLU A 230 -30.27 -13.71 -4.54
C GLU A 230 -31.10 -14.07 -3.30
N GLN A 231 -30.80 -13.51 -2.13
CA GLN A 231 -31.63 -13.69 -0.93
C GLN A 231 -33.02 -13.09 -1.13
N VAL A 232 -33.12 -11.91 -1.74
CA VAL A 232 -34.41 -11.31 -2.08
C VAL A 232 -35.20 -12.21 -3.04
N MET A 233 -34.56 -12.71 -4.09
CA MET A 233 -35.20 -13.61 -5.05
C MET A 233 -35.74 -14.88 -4.38
N GLN A 234 -34.97 -15.45 -3.46
CA GLN A 234 -35.37 -16.63 -2.67
C GLN A 234 -36.49 -16.32 -1.68
N LEU A 235 -36.45 -15.15 -1.02
CA LEU A 235 -37.49 -14.72 -0.08
C LEU A 235 -38.84 -14.58 -0.79
N VAL A 236 -38.90 -13.91 -1.93
CA VAL A 236 -40.18 -13.71 -2.64
C VAL A 236 -40.70 -14.99 -3.30
N GLN A 237 -39.81 -15.89 -3.69
CA GLN A 237 -40.20 -17.23 -4.14
C GLN A 237 -40.78 -18.06 -2.99
N THR A 238 -40.10 -18.08 -1.84
CA THR A 238 -40.47 -18.94 -0.70
C THR A 238 -41.71 -18.41 0.03
N LEU A 239 -41.80 -17.10 0.22
CA LEU A 239 -42.90 -16.48 0.95
C LEU A 239 -44.12 -16.30 0.04
N ALA A 240 -43.94 -15.71 -1.15
CA ALA A 240 -45.04 -15.29 -2.01
C ALA A 240 -45.28 -16.18 -3.24
N GLY A 241 -44.51 -17.26 -3.42
CA GLY A 241 -44.70 -18.18 -4.55
C GLY A 241 -44.28 -17.62 -5.91
N PHE A 242 -43.42 -16.59 -5.94
CA PHE A 242 -42.96 -15.99 -7.20
C PHE A 242 -42.19 -17.00 -8.05
N THR A 243 -42.45 -16.98 -9.36
CA THR A 243 -41.61 -17.69 -10.35
C THR A 243 -40.23 -17.02 -10.47
N LEU A 244 -39.23 -17.77 -10.97
CA LEU A 244 -37.89 -17.22 -11.22
C LEU A 244 -37.92 -15.95 -12.09
N ALA A 245 -38.81 -15.90 -13.09
CA ALA A 245 -39.00 -14.73 -13.95
C ALA A 245 -39.54 -13.53 -13.17
N GLN A 246 -40.52 -13.73 -12.29
CA GLN A 246 -41.06 -12.65 -11.45
C GLN A 246 -40.02 -12.17 -10.44
N SER A 247 -39.25 -13.07 -9.83
CA SER A 247 -38.16 -12.70 -8.92
C SER A 247 -37.06 -11.90 -9.62
N ASP A 248 -36.71 -12.21 -10.89
CA ASP A 248 -35.76 -11.41 -11.66
C ASP A 248 -36.31 -10.02 -12.02
N VAL A 249 -37.60 -9.91 -12.36
CA VAL A 249 -38.26 -8.60 -12.57
C VAL A 249 -38.13 -7.74 -11.31
N MET A 250 -38.37 -8.32 -10.13
CA MET A 250 -38.18 -7.62 -8.87
C MET A 250 -36.72 -7.20 -8.68
N ARG A 251 -35.74 -8.11 -8.87
CA ARG A 251 -34.30 -7.78 -8.81
C ARG A 251 -33.93 -6.61 -9.74
N ARG A 252 -34.44 -6.58 -10.97
CA ARG A 252 -34.19 -5.49 -11.93
C ARG A 252 -34.82 -4.17 -11.49
N ALA A 253 -36.05 -4.22 -10.99
CA ALA A 253 -36.75 -3.03 -10.46
C ALA A 253 -35.95 -2.41 -9.30
N MET A 254 -35.39 -3.25 -8.42
CA MET A 254 -34.50 -2.83 -7.34
C MET A 254 -33.23 -2.17 -7.85
N GLY A 255 -32.55 -2.80 -8.81
CA GLY A 255 -31.31 -2.27 -9.39
C GLY A 255 -31.50 -0.92 -10.09
N LYS A 256 -32.67 -0.70 -10.71
CA LYS A 256 -33.04 0.56 -11.37
C LYS A 256 -33.67 1.60 -10.44
N LYS A 257 -33.95 1.25 -9.17
CA LYS A 257 -34.72 2.09 -8.23
C LYS A 257 -36.07 2.53 -8.80
N ASP A 258 -36.74 1.62 -9.49
CA ASP A 258 -38.04 1.88 -10.13
C ASP A 258 -39.19 1.74 -9.11
N GLU A 259 -39.58 2.85 -8.51
CA GLU A 259 -40.66 2.90 -7.50
C GLU A 259 -41.99 2.37 -8.03
N LYS A 260 -42.31 2.65 -9.30
CA LYS A 260 -43.57 2.22 -9.91
C LYS A 260 -43.60 0.70 -10.05
N SER A 261 -42.54 0.13 -10.60
CA SER A 261 -42.41 -1.32 -10.73
C SER A 261 -42.41 -2.02 -9.36
N MET A 262 -41.75 -1.45 -8.35
CA MET A 262 -41.76 -1.98 -6.98
C MET A 262 -43.15 -1.97 -6.34
N SER A 263 -43.91 -0.89 -6.52
CA SER A 263 -45.29 -0.81 -6.01
C SER A 263 -46.21 -1.87 -6.64
N GLU A 264 -46.07 -2.13 -7.95
CA GLU A 264 -46.81 -3.19 -8.64
C GLU A 264 -46.47 -4.60 -8.11
N GLN A 265 -45.22 -4.83 -7.69
CA GLN A 265 -44.82 -6.11 -7.08
C GLN A 265 -45.33 -6.26 -5.65
N ARG A 266 -45.54 -5.15 -4.92
CA ARG A 266 -46.01 -5.18 -3.52
C ARG A 266 -47.35 -5.88 -3.38
N SER A 267 -48.33 -5.52 -4.21
CA SER A 267 -49.66 -6.15 -4.18
C SER A 267 -49.59 -7.64 -4.46
N LYS A 268 -48.78 -8.05 -5.46
CA LYS A 268 -48.57 -9.46 -5.80
C LYS A 268 -47.88 -10.23 -4.68
N PHE A 269 -46.92 -9.61 -4.01
CA PHE A 269 -46.21 -10.22 -2.88
C PHE A 269 -47.14 -10.48 -1.71
N VAL A 270 -47.98 -9.50 -1.33
CA VAL A 270 -48.92 -9.64 -0.21
C VAL A 270 -49.96 -10.72 -0.49
N GLU A 271 -50.56 -10.73 -1.69
CA GLU A 271 -51.52 -11.76 -2.10
C GLU A 271 -50.86 -13.15 -2.16
N GLY A 272 -49.65 -13.22 -2.73
CA GLY A 272 -48.85 -14.43 -2.78
C GLY A 272 -48.49 -14.95 -1.39
N ALA A 273 -48.07 -14.08 -0.47
CA ALA A 273 -47.68 -14.46 0.89
C ALA A 273 -48.85 -15.05 1.68
N LYS A 274 -50.05 -14.49 1.49
CA LYS A 274 -51.28 -15.01 2.08
C LYS A 274 -51.65 -16.38 1.53
N THR A 275 -51.55 -16.57 0.21
CA THR A 275 -51.98 -17.82 -0.45
C THR A 275 -50.97 -18.95 -0.34
N ASN A 276 -49.67 -18.64 -0.43
CA ASN A 276 -48.59 -19.62 -0.47
C ASN A 276 -48.06 -19.99 0.92
N ALA A 277 -47.86 -19.00 1.80
CA ALA A 277 -47.24 -19.20 3.11
C ALA A 277 -48.17 -18.94 4.30
N ASN A 278 -49.45 -18.63 4.05
CA ASN A 278 -50.45 -18.28 5.06
C ASN A 278 -50.00 -17.15 6.01
N ILE A 279 -49.29 -16.17 5.45
CA ILE A 279 -48.79 -14.98 6.17
C ILE A 279 -49.88 -13.91 6.12
N ASP A 280 -50.16 -13.27 7.26
CA ASP A 280 -51.13 -12.18 7.32
C ASP A 280 -50.64 -10.92 6.57
N GLU A 281 -51.57 -10.08 6.17
CA GLU A 281 -51.27 -8.90 5.34
C GLU A 281 -50.35 -7.89 6.03
N ALA A 282 -50.42 -7.75 7.37
CA ALA A 282 -49.58 -6.83 8.10
C ALA A 282 -48.12 -7.32 8.13
N LEU A 283 -47.91 -8.60 8.45
CA LEU A 283 -46.57 -9.20 8.43
C LEU A 283 -45.99 -9.27 7.01
N ALA A 284 -46.80 -9.60 6.01
CA ALA A 284 -46.36 -9.61 4.61
C ALA A 284 -45.94 -8.20 4.15
N THR A 285 -46.68 -7.18 4.56
CA THR A 285 -46.34 -5.78 4.32
C THR A 285 -45.01 -5.40 4.97
N GLU A 286 -44.82 -5.74 6.25
CA GLU A 286 -43.58 -5.46 6.97
C GLU A 286 -42.36 -6.15 6.32
N ILE A 287 -42.51 -7.42 5.91
CA ILE A 287 -41.46 -8.15 5.21
C ILE A 287 -41.15 -7.51 3.85
N PHE A 288 -42.16 -7.05 3.11
CA PHE A 288 -41.93 -6.38 1.83
C PHE A 288 -41.21 -5.05 2.01
N ASP A 289 -41.60 -4.26 3.01
CA ASP A 289 -40.97 -2.97 3.30
C ASP A 289 -39.50 -3.16 3.74
N LEU A 290 -39.21 -4.23 4.49
CA LEU A 290 -37.84 -4.68 4.78
C LEU A 290 -37.08 -4.99 3.48
N ILE A 291 -37.62 -5.84 2.61
CA ILE A 291 -37.03 -6.18 1.32
C ILE A 291 -36.75 -4.92 0.50
N GLN A 292 -37.69 -3.98 0.41
CA GLN A 292 -37.56 -2.73 -0.35
C GLN A 292 -36.46 -1.81 0.23
N LYS A 293 -36.32 -1.74 1.55
CA LYS A 293 -35.25 -0.96 2.18
C LYS A 293 -33.86 -1.50 1.83
N PHE A 294 -33.71 -2.83 1.78
CA PHE A 294 -32.44 -3.49 1.47
C PHE A 294 -32.16 -3.62 -0.03
N ALA A 295 -33.20 -3.67 -0.86
CA ALA A 295 -33.16 -3.69 -2.31
C ALA A 295 -32.17 -2.69 -2.92
N ALA A 296 -32.23 -1.44 -2.42
CA ALA A 296 -31.41 -0.35 -2.89
C ALA A 296 -29.90 -0.59 -2.67
N TYR A 297 -29.57 -1.52 -1.77
CA TYR A 297 -28.22 -1.86 -1.33
C TYR A 297 -27.94 -3.37 -1.41
N GLY A 298 -28.74 -4.14 -2.15
CA GLY A 298 -28.49 -5.56 -2.38
C GLY A 298 -27.25 -5.76 -3.25
N PHE A 299 -26.38 -6.71 -2.91
CA PHE A 299 -25.19 -7.04 -3.69
C PHE A 299 -25.39 -8.36 -4.44
N ASN A 300 -24.71 -8.55 -5.57
CA ASN A 300 -24.75 -9.82 -6.28
C ASN A 300 -23.85 -10.85 -5.58
N LYS A 301 -24.43 -11.91 -5.01
CA LYS A 301 -23.69 -12.90 -4.21
C LYS A 301 -22.64 -13.62 -5.05
N SER A 302 -22.96 -14.01 -6.28
CA SER A 302 -22.00 -14.73 -7.15
C SER A 302 -20.71 -13.95 -7.38
N HIS A 303 -20.81 -12.63 -7.62
CA HIS A 303 -19.64 -11.77 -7.79
C HIS A 303 -18.85 -11.61 -6.50
N SER A 304 -19.53 -11.35 -5.37
CA SER A 304 -18.85 -11.23 -4.07
C SER A 304 -18.15 -12.52 -3.68
N ALA A 305 -18.79 -13.67 -3.95
CA ALA A 305 -18.25 -15.00 -3.65
C ALA A 305 -16.97 -15.28 -4.44
N ALA A 306 -16.97 -15.04 -5.76
CA ALA A 306 -15.79 -15.25 -6.60
C ALA A 306 -14.60 -14.39 -6.15
N TYR A 307 -14.83 -13.14 -5.73
CA TYR A 307 -13.75 -12.26 -5.26
C TYR A 307 -13.29 -12.59 -3.83
N ALA A 308 -14.20 -13.01 -2.95
CA ALA A 308 -13.85 -13.50 -1.62
C ALA A 308 -13.06 -14.81 -1.67
N TYR A 309 -13.33 -15.67 -2.66
CA TYR A 309 -12.56 -16.87 -2.94
C TYR A 309 -11.09 -16.53 -3.25
N LEU A 310 -10.87 -15.59 -4.19
CA LEU A 310 -9.51 -15.09 -4.49
C LEU A 310 -8.86 -14.43 -3.26
N ALA A 311 -9.62 -13.66 -2.49
CA ALA A 311 -9.11 -13.05 -1.26
C ALA A 311 -8.63 -14.11 -0.25
N PHE A 312 -9.40 -15.19 -0.08
CA PHE A 312 -9.01 -16.31 0.77
C PHE A 312 -7.74 -17.00 0.25
N GLN A 313 -7.65 -17.27 -1.05
CA GLN A 313 -6.43 -17.83 -1.66
C GLN A 313 -5.19 -16.95 -1.39
N THR A 314 -5.31 -15.62 -1.56
CA THR A 314 -4.19 -14.70 -1.27
C THR A 314 -3.84 -14.67 0.21
N ALA A 315 -4.82 -14.74 1.12
CA ALA A 315 -4.57 -14.81 2.55
C ALA A 315 -3.91 -16.13 2.95
N TRP A 316 -4.34 -17.25 2.36
CA TRP A 316 -3.76 -18.57 2.58
C TRP A 316 -2.29 -18.59 2.15
N LEU A 317 -1.97 -18.07 0.95
CA LEU A 317 -0.59 -17.92 0.49
C LEU A 317 0.23 -17.05 1.43
N LYS A 318 -0.34 -15.95 1.94
CA LYS A 318 0.31 -15.09 2.92
C LYS A 318 0.58 -15.79 4.26
N VAL A 319 -0.31 -16.68 4.71
CA VAL A 319 -0.12 -17.42 5.97
C VAL A 319 0.94 -18.50 5.83
N HIS A 320 0.87 -19.29 4.76
CA HIS A 320 1.68 -20.50 4.62
C HIS A 320 3.02 -20.26 3.89
N TYR A 321 3.08 -19.25 3.02
CA TYR A 321 4.26 -18.87 2.23
C TYR A 321 4.46 -17.34 2.20
N PRO A 322 4.61 -16.69 3.38
CA PRO A 322 4.63 -15.23 3.48
C PRO A 322 5.77 -14.57 2.69
N ALA A 323 6.95 -15.20 2.62
CA ALA A 323 8.10 -14.62 1.93
C ALA A 323 7.90 -14.57 0.42
N GLU A 324 7.49 -15.69 -0.19
CA GLU A 324 7.17 -15.80 -1.60
C GLU A 324 5.99 -14.88 -1.97
N PHE A 325 4.93 -14.87 -1.16
CA PHE A 325 3.75 -14.05 -1.42
C PHE A 325 4.07 -12.55 -1.36
N LEU A 326 4.82 -12.10 -0.36
CA LEU A 326 5.21 -10.69 -0.25
C LEU A 326 6.21 -10.28 -1.34
N ALA A 327 7.13 -11.17 -1.75
CA ALA A 327 8.03 -10.94 -2.87
C ALA A 327 7.26 -10.76 -4.20
N ALA A 328 6.26 -11.61 -4.46
CA ALA A 328 5.39 -11.48 -5.63
C ALA A 328 4.60 -10.15 -5.61
N ASN A 329 4.07 -9.76 -4.45
CA ASN A 329 3.38 -8.47 -4.29
C ASN A 329 4.31 -7.28 -4.53
N MET A 330 5.55 -7.30 -4.00
CA MET A 330 6.55 -6.25 -4.22
C MET A 330 6.93 -6.13 -5.69
N THR A 331 7.09 -7.26 -6.37
CA THR A 331 7.35 -7.33 -7.81
C THR A 331 6.23 -6.65 -8.59
N ALA A 332 4.99 -6.95 -8.23
CA ALA A 332 3.85 -6.41 -8.93
C ALA A 332 3.68 -4.89 -8.67
N GLU A 333 4.20 -4.36 -7.56
CA GLU A 333 4.26 -2.92 -7.23
C GLU A 333 5.60 -2.24 -7.58
N LEU A 334 6.43 -2.82 -8.48
CA LEU A 334 7.75 -2.26 -8.83
C LEU A 334 7.75 -0.76 -9.19
N SER A 335 6.65 -0.26 -9.76
CA SER A 335 6.48 1.15 -10.13
C SER A 335 6.00 2.06 -8.99
N ASP A 336 5.48 1.51 -7.89
CA ASP A 336 4.92 2.25 -6.75
C ASP A 336 5.77 2.07 -5.49
N GLN A 337 6.68 3.02 -5.29
CA GLN A 337 7.66 3.00 -4.21
C GLN A 337 7.01 3.05 -2.82
N ASN A 338 5.90 3.78 -2.67
CA ASN A 338 5.24 3.90 -1.37
C ASN A 338 4.68 2.54 -0.94
N LYS A 339 4.07 1.81 -1.88
CA LYS A 339 3.56 0.47 -1.60
C LYS A 339 4.67 -0.53 -1.30
N ILE A 340 5.81 -0.46 -2.00
CA ILE A 340 6.95 -1.33 -1.66
C ILE A 340 7.39 -1.11 -0.21
N VAL A 341 7.48 0.15 0.25
CA VAL A 341 7.81 0.46 1.65
C VAL A 341 6.79 -0.16 2.61
N THR A 342 5.49 -0.04 2.31
CA THR A 342 4.43 -0.68 3.10
C THR A 342 4.58 -2.20 3.16
N LEU A 343 4.93 -2.84 2.03
CA LEU A 343 5.17 -4.27 1.94
C LEU A 343 6.44 -4.71 2.69
N ILE A 344 7.50 -3.89 2.69
CA ILE A 344 8.72 -4.15 3.47
C ILE A 344 8.39 -4.15 4.97
N ASP A 345 7.59 -3.20 5.43
CA ASP A 345 7.17 -3.15 6.83
C ASP A 345 6.24 -4.31 7.20
N GLU A 346 5.40 -4.75 6.26
CA GLU A 346 4.61 -5.97 6.45
C GLU A 346 5.51 -7.21 6.53
N ALA A 347 6.53 -7.35 5.68
CA ALA A 347 7.49 -8.45 5.72
C ALA A 347 8.20 -8.54 7.09
N LYS A 348 8.59 -7.39 7.66
CA LYS A 348 9.19 -7.35 9.01
C LYS A 348 8.26 -7.93 10.09
N ARG A 349 6.93 -7.78 9.97
CA ARG A 349 5.97 -8.36 10.92
C ARG A 349 5.94 -9.89 10.88
N PHE A 350 6.31 -10.47 9.74
CA PHE A 350 6.48 -11.91 9.57
C PHE A 350 7.93 -12.37 9.85
N ASN A 351 8.78 -11.50 10.41
CA ASN A 351 10.21 -11.73 10.63
C ASN A 351 10.97 -12.03 9.33
N ILE A 352 10.55 -11.41 8.22
CA ILE A 352 11.18 -11.54 6.91
C ILE A 352 11.98 -10.28 6.62
N ASN A 353 13.26 -10.45 6.34
CA ASN A 353 14.16 -9.33 6.06
C ASN A 353 14.24 -9.09 4.56
N VAL A 354 13.95 -7.86 4.14
CA VAL A 354 14.16 -7.44 2.75
C VAL A 354 15.58 -6.93 2.62
N LEU A 355 16.38 -7.60 1.80
CA LEU A 355 17.79 -7.30 1.58
C LEU A 355 17.98 -6.45 0.31
N PRO A 356 19.06 -5.66 0.24
CA PRO A 356 19.48 -5.02 -1.00
C PRO A 356 19.62 -6.02 -2.16
N PRO A 357 19.67 -5.54 -3.41
CA PRO A 357 19.97 -6.42 -4.54
C PRO A 357 21.32 -7.12 -4.33
N ASP A 358 21.49 -8.28 -4.95
CA ASP A 358 22.74 -9.05 -4.98
C ASP A 358 22.92 -9.67 -6.37
N VAL A 359 24.02 -9.37 -7.06
CA VAL A 359 24.28 -9.88 -8.42
C VAL A 359 24.30 -11.40 -8.52
N ASN A 360 24.58 -12.11 -7.42
CA ASN A 360 24.60 -13.57 -7.34
C ASN A 360 23.27 -14.19 -6.90
N ARG A 361 22.31 -13.41 -6.39
CA ARG A 361 21.04 -13.95 -5.83
C ARG A 361 19.77 -13.32 -6.39
N SER A 362 19.76 -12.01 -6.63
CA SER A 362 18.59 -11.28 -7.13
C SER A 362 18.20 -11.67 -8.56
N MET A 363 16.93 -11.49 -8.92
CA MET A 363 16.40 -11.61 -10.28
C MET A 363 15.90 -10.25 -10.77
N ALA A 364 15.21 -10.21 -11.91
CA ALA A 364 14.46 -9.02 -12.33
C ALA A 364 13.36 -8.69 -11.31
N THR A 365 12.67 -9.73 -10.83
CA THR A 365 11.63 -9.69 -9.80
C THR A 365 12.24 -9.81 -8.39
N PHE A 366 11.47 -9.42 -7.36
CA PHE A 366 11.81 -9.71 -5.98
C PHE A 366 11.72 -11.22 -5.75
N VAL A 367 12.72 -11.79 -5.08
CA VAL A 367 12.81 -13.22 -4.86
C VAL A 367 12.98 -13.56 -3.40
N ALA A 368 12.14 -14.47 -2.91
CA ALA A 368 12.28 -15.04 -1.58
C ALA A 368 13.35 -16.15 -1.55
N ASP A 369 14.12 -16.20 -0.47
CA ASP A 369 14.98 -17.32 -0.06
C ASP A 369 14.85 -17.47 1.46
N LYS A 370 14.14 -18.50 1.92
CA LYS A 370 13.84 -18.71 3.35
C LYS A 370 13.14 -17.46 3.95
N ASN A 371 13.73 -16.85 4.98
CA ASN A 371 13.19 -15.67 5.66
C ASN A 371 13.80 -14.36 5.14
N VAL A 372 14.36 -14.36 3.93
CA VAL A 372 14.84 -13.14 3.28
C VAL A 372 14.18 -12.95 1.92
N ILE A 373 13.97 -11.69 1.55
CA ILE A 373 13.54 -11.30 0.20
C ILE A 373 14.66 -10.46 -0.39
N TYR A 374 15.23 -10.90 -1.51
CA TYR A 374 16.19 -10.10 -2.27
C TYR A 374 15.47 -9.13 -3.17
N PHE A 375 15.98 -7.90 -3.21
CA PHE A 375 15.47 -6.86 -4.08
C PHE A 375 15.52 -7.27 -5.56
N GLY A 376 14.45 -6.99 -6.30
CA GLY A 376 14.40 -7.18 -7.75
C GLY A 376 15.23 -6.12 -8.47
N MET A 377 16.21 -6.54 -9.27
CA MET A 377 17.14 -5.63 -9.93
C MET A 377 16.47 -4.72 -10.97
N ALA A 378 15.29 -5.10 -11.49
CA ALA A 378 14.51 -4.22 -12.38
C ALA A 378 13.94 -2.99 -11.65
N GLY A 379 13.87 -3.02 -10.32
CA GLY A 379 13.47 -1.86 -9.51
C GLY A 379 14.58 -0.83 -9.30
N ILE A 380 15.82 -1.14 -9.69
CA ILE A 380 16.95 -0.20 -9.59
C ILE A 380 16.85 0.81 -10.73
N LYS A 381 16.80 2.10 -10.42
CA LYS A 381 16.81 3.15 -11.46
C LYS A 381 18.00 2.96 -12.38
N THR A 382 17.77 3.11 -13.68
CA THR A 382 18.75 2.93 -14.78
C THR A 382 19.09 1.49 -15.16
N VAL A 383 18.66 0.48 -14.38
CA VAL A 383 18.85 -0.93 -14.71
C VAL A 383 17.61 -1.45 -15.43
N GLY A 384 17.75 -1.75 -16.73
CA GLY A 384 16.66 -2.32 -17.54
C GLY A 384 16.52 -3.84 -17.36
N ILE A 385 15.34 -4.39 -17.69
CA ILE A 385 15.07 -5.84 -17.62
C ILE A 385 16.11 -6.63 -18.43
N SER A 386 16.44 -6.17 -19.64
CA SER A 386 17.47 -6.82 -20.48
C SER A 386 18.85 -6.86 -19.83
N ALA A 387 19.21 -5.85 -19.03
CA ALA A 387 20.48 -5.85 -18.28
C ALA A 387 20.45 -6.93 -17.21
N VAL A 388 19.32 -7.10 -16.53
CA VAL A 388 19.15 -8.13 -15.51
C VAL A 388 19.19 -9.52 -16.15
N GLU A 389 18.51 -9.73 -17.26
CA GLU A 389 18.55 -11.01 -18.00
C GLU A 389 19.98 -11.40 -18.36
N ALA A 390 20.77 -10.46 -18.91
CA ALA A 390 22.18 -10.69 -19.23
C ALA A 390 23.03 -11.02 -17.98
N ILE A 391 22.75 -10.39 -16.83
CA ILE A 391 23.41 -10.70 -15.55
C ILE A 391 23.07 -12.11 -15.09
N VAL A 392 21.79 -12.48 -15.15
CA VAL A 392 21.29 -13.78 -14.72
C VAL A 392 21.82 -14.90 -15.62
N GLU A 393 21.89 -14.67 -16.93
CA GLU A 393 22.48 -15.60 -17.90
C GLU A 393 23.98 -15.79 -17.63
N ALA A 394 24.74 -14.69 -17.52
CA ALA A 394 26.18 -14.76 -17.30
C ALA A 394 26.57 -15.53 -16.03
N ARG A 395 25.81 -15.41 -14.93
CA ARG A 395 26.11 -16.11 -13.67
C ARG A 395 25.77 -17.61 -13.67
N GLN A 396 25.06 -18.13 -14.67
CA GLN A 396 24.71 -19.56 -14.71
C GLN A 396 25.96 -20.46 -14.76
N GLU A 397 27.04 -19.98 -15.38
CA GLU A 397 28.31 -20.72 -15.43
C GLU A 397 28.96 -20.85 -14.04
N ALA A 398 28.95 -19.76 -13.27
CA ALA A 398 29.52 -19.68 -11.92
C ALA A 398 29.11 -18.34 -11.24
N PRO A 399 29.01 -18.30 -9.89
CA PRO A 399 28.85 -17.05 -9.16
C PRO A 399 29.96 -16.06 -9.46
N PHE A 400 29.64 -14.77 -9.52
CA PHE A 400 30.62 -13.71 -9.65
C PHE A 400 31.49 -13.62 -8.40
N THR A 401 32.80 -13.50 -8.60
CA THR A 401 33.79 -13.40 -7.51
C THR A 401 34.19 -11.96 -7.20
N SER A 402 34.19 -11.10 -8.21
CA SER A 402 34.61 -9.70 -8.13
C SER A 402 33.81 -8.84 -9.12
N MET A 403 33.88 -7.52 -8.98
CA MET A 403 33.27 -6.60 -9.96
C MET A 403 33.99 -6.66 -11.32
N PHE A 404 35.27 -7.07 -11.34
CA PHE A 404 36.04 -7.26 -12.58
C PHE A 404 35.60 -8.52 -13.32
N ASP A 405 35.40 -9.64 -12.61
CA ASP A 405 34.83 -10.88 -13.16
C ASP A 405 33.42 -10.62 -13.72
N PHE A 406 32.60 -9.89 -12.96
CA PHE A 406 31.27 -9.45 -13.42
C PHE A 406 31.34 -8.63 -14.72
N ALA A 407 32.18 -7.59 -14.74
CA ALA A 407 32.28 -6.70 -15.90
C ALA A 407 32.83 -7.43 -17.15
N ALA A 408 33.71 -8.42 -16.97
CA ALA A 408 34.27 -9.20 -18.07
C ALA A 408 33.25 -10.18 -18.69
N ARG A 409 32.36 -10.75 -17.88
CA ARG A 409 31.40 -11.78 -18.28
C ARG A 409 30.08 -11.23 -18.83
N VAL A 410 29.64 -10.06 -18.37
CA VAL A 410 28.35 -9.48 -18.79
C VAL A 410 28.52 -8.58 -20.02
N GLU A 411 27.59 -8.64 -20.97
CA GLU A 411 27.67 -7.88 -22.22
C GLU A 411 27.63 -6.35 -21.99
N LYS A 412 28.65 -5.64 -22.49
CA LYS A 412 28.80 -4.18 -22.34
C LYS A 412 27.69 -3.33 -22.95
N LYS A 413 27.04 -3.82 -24.02
CA LYS A 413 25.95 -3.07 -24.66
C LYS A 413 24.79 -2.86 -23.69
N VAL A 414 24.61 -3.81 -22.76
CA VAL A 414 23.50 -3.81 -21.81
C VAL A 414 23.95 -3.27 -20.44
N VAL A 415 25.17 -3.58 -20.01
CA VAL A 415 25.76 -3.06 -18.76
C VAL A 415 26.81 -1.98 -19.06
N ASN A 416 26.34 -0.73 -19.08
CA ASN A 416 27.19 0.45 -19.24
C ASN A 416 27.61 1.07 -17.89
N LYS A 417 28.41 2.14 -17.93
CA LYS A 417 28.89 2.84 -16.73
C LYS A 417 27.78 3.21 -15.74
N ARG A 418 26.63 3.72 -16.23
CA ARG A 418 25.50 4.11 -15.38
C ARG A 418 24.88 2.91 -14.66
N VAL A 419 24.79 1.77 -15.35
CA VAL A 419 24.29 0.52 -14.76
C VAL A 419 25.24 0.05 -13.65
N LEU A 420 26.56 0.10 -13.86
CA LEU A 420 27.53 -0.23 -12.81
C LEU A 420 27.46 0.73 -11.61
N GLU A 421 27.34 2.03 -11.85
CA GLU A 421 27.15 3.03 -10.79
C GLU A 421 25.90 2.72 -9.95
N ALA A 422 24.80 2.36 -10.61
CA ALA A 422 23.55 1.98 -9.95
C ALA A 422 23.65 0.68 -9.16
N LEU A 423 24.29 -0.36 -9.71
CA LEU A 423 24.51 -1.64 -9.04
C LEU A 423 25.42 -1.48 -7.81
N VAL A 424 26.50 -0.71 -7.92
CA VAL A 424 27.38 -0.41 -6.77
C VAL A 424 26.63 0.38 -5.70
N CYS A 425 25.93 1.46 -6.08
CA CYS A 425 25.25 2.32 -5.11
C CYS A 425 24.06 1.65 -4.43
N SER A 426 23.35 0.75 -5.13
CA SER A 426 22.25 -0.04 -4.57
C SER A 426 22.71 -1.19 -3.66
N GLY A 427 23.99 -1.56 -3.68
CA GLY A 427 24.53 -2.65 -2.87
C GLY A 427 24.57 -4.01 -3.55
N ALA A 428 24.32 -4.08 -4.85
CA ALA A 428 24.33 -5.33 -5.63
C ALA A 428 25.65 -6.11 -5.53
N PHE A 429 26.75 -5.43 -5.20
CA PHE A 429 28.08 -6.01 -5.07
C PHE A 429 28.57 -6.18 -3.62
N ASP A 430 27.75 -5.87 -2.61
CA ASP A 430 28.19 -5.85 -1.20
C ASP A 430 28.61 -7.24 -0.68
N THR A 431 28.13 -8.33 -1.29
CA THR A 431 28.47 -9.71 -0.92
C THR A 431 29.74 -10.23 -1.60
N LEU A 432 30.31 -9.48 -2.56
CA LEU A 432 31.55 -9.86 -3.21
C LEU A 432 32.73 -9.69 -2.24
N LYS A 433 33.70 -10.62 -2.31
CA LYS A 433 34.78 -10.75 -1.29
C LYS A 433 35.77 -9.58 -1.24
N HIS A 434 35.63 -8.58 -2.12
CA HIS A 434 36.65 -7.55 -2.33
C HIS A 434 36.04 -6.15 -2.47
N GLY A 435 36.13 -5.38 -1.37
CA GLY A 435 35.95 -3.94 -1.37
C GLY A 435 34.59 -3.43 -0.92
N HIS A 436 34.58 -2.22 -0.35
CA HIS A 436 33.35 -1.51 0.00
C HIS A 436 32.88 -0.62 -1.16
N ARG A 437 31.60 -0.18 -1.13
CA ARG A 437 30.97 0.59 -2.22
C ARG A 437 31.81 1.78 -2.72
N ALA A 438 32.52 2.50 -1.84
CA ALA A 438 33.41 3.60 -2.25
C ALA A 438 34.59 3.15 -3.14
N GLN A 439 35.23 2.02 -2.81
CA GLN A 439 36.30 1.44 -3.63
C GLN A 439 35.76 0.99 -4.97
N LEU A 440 34.67 0.23 -4.95
CA LEU A 440 34.02 -0.28 -6.17
C LEU A 440 33.61 0.85 -7.10
N PHE A 441 33.01 1.91 -6.55
CA PHE A 441 32.59 3.07 -7.33
C PHE A 441 33.78 3.79 -7.99
N SER A 442 34.91 3.89 -7.28
CA SER A 442 36.11 4.57 -7.81
C SER A 442 36.78 3.84 -8.97
N VAL A 443 36.55 2.52 -9.11
CA VAL A 443 37.20 1.69 -10.14
C VAL A 443 36.26 1.26 -11.27
N ILE A 444 35.07 1.86 -11.40
CA ILE A 444 34.11 1.52 -12.47
C ILE A 444 34.72 1.68 -13.87
N ASP A 445 35.41 2.80 -14.13
CA ASP A 445 36.07 3.03 -15.43
C ASP A 445 37.18 1.99 -15.67
N THR A 446 37.94 1.64 -14.62
CA THR A 446 38.98 0.60 -14.68
C THR A 446 38.39 -0.77 -14.96
N ALA A 447 37.23 -1.11 -14.37
CA ALA A 447 36.56 -2.38 -14.59
C ALA A 447 36.02 -2.52 -16.01
N LEU A 448 35.47 -1.43 -16.57
CA LEU A 448 35.05 -1.39 -17.97
C LEU A 448 36.24 -1.56 -18.93
N HIS A 449 37.39 -0.95 -18.61
CA HIS A 449 38.61 -1.11 -19.41
C HIS A 449 39.15 -2.54 -19.35
N TYR A 450 39.22 -3.13 -18.14
CA TYR A 450 39.61 -4.53 -17.93
C TYR A 450 38.72 -5.49 -18.74
N ALA A 451 37.40 -5.29 -18.69
CA ALA A 451 36.46 -6.08 -19.47
C ALA A 451 36.68 -5.96 -20.99
N SER A 452 37.18 -4.83 -21.50
CA SER A 452 37.54 -4.69 -22.92
C SER A 452 38.76 -5.49 -23.28
N GLN A 453 39.80 -5.42 -22.45
CA GLN A 453 41.02 -6.21 -22.66
C GLN A 453 40.70 -7.71 -22.71
N VAL A 454 39.92 -8.22 -21.74
CA VAL A 454 39.54 -9.65 -21.70
C VAL A 454 38.76 -10.08 -22.96
N GLN A 455 37.82 -9.26 -23.44
CA GLN A 455 37.00 -9.58 -24.61
C GLN A 455 37.80 -9.50 -25.92
N ASP A 456 38.69 -8.51 -26.04
CA ASP A 456 39.57 -8.35 -27.21
C ASP A 456 40.61 -9.49 -27.29
N ASP A 457 41.17 -9.92 -26.15
CA ASP A 457 42.09 -11.06 -26.05
C ASP A 457 41.39 -12.38 -26.43
N ALA A 458 40.11 -12.54 -26.09
CA ALA A 458 39.32 -13.70 -26.48
C ALA A 458 39.02 -13.74 -27.99
N LEU A 459 38.66 -12.59 -28.59
CA LEU A 459 38.35 -12.48 -30.01
C LEU A 459 39.59 -12.64 -30.90
N SER A 460 40.72 -12.06 -30.49
CA SER A 460 41.99 -12.14 -31.24
C SER A 460 42.57 -13.56 -31.29
N ASN A 461 42.39 -14.34 -30.22
CA ASN A 461 42.95 -15.69 -30.12
C ASN A 461 42.00 -16.82 -30.59
N SER A 462 40.69 -16.55 -30.74
CA SER A 462 39.72 -17.50 -31.32
C SER A 462 39.88 -17.69 -32.85
N GLY A 463 40.69 -16.86 -33.51
CA GLY A 463 41.01 -16.97 -34.95
C GLY A 463 42.30 -17.73 -35.27
N GLY A 464 43.02 -18.27 -34.27
CA GLY A 464 44.31 -18.94 -34.44
C GLY A 464 44.20 -20.46 -34.62
N LEU A 465 44.94 -21.02 -35.59
CA LEU A 465 45.01 -22.45 -35.94
C LEU A 465 45.58 -23.38 -34.82
N PHE A 466 45.89 -22.83 -33.64
CA PHE A 466 46.57 -23.52 -32.52
C PHE A 466 45.91 -23.27 -31.15
N GLY A 467 44.60 -23.02 -31.09
CA GLY A 467 43.87 -22.73 -29.85
C GLY A 467 43.70 -23.93 -28.90
N THR A 468 44.77 -24.35 -28.23
CA THR A 468 44.75 -25.40 -27.18
C THR A 468 45.66 -25.10 -25.97
N GLU A 469 46.07 -23.85 -25.74
CA GLU A 469 46.75 -23.47 -24.49
C GLU A 469 45.76 -22.78 -23.54
N ASP A 470 45.80 -23.16 -22.26
CA ASP A 470 45.01 -22.54 -21.19
C ASP A 470 45.22 -21.01 -21.21
N ILE A 471 44.19 -20.28 -21.62
CA ILE A 471 44.24 -18.83 -21.76
C ILE A 471 44.40 -18.22 -20.37
N GLU A 472 45.61 -17.73 -20.05
CA GLU A 472 45.84 -16.94 -18.84
C GLU A 472 45.07 -15.62 -18.93
N ARG A 473 43.97 -15.51 -18.16
CA ARG A 473 43.23 -14.24 -18.05
C ARG A 473 44.15 -13.15 -17.49
N PRO A 474 44.08 -11.91 -18.03
CA PRO A 474 44.82 -10.80 -17.45
C PRO A 474 44.45 -10.64 -15.98
N LYS A 475 45.47 -10.37 -15.15
CA LYS A 475 45.31 -10.26 -13.70
C LYS A 475 44.37 -9.09 -13.36
N GLU A 476 43.41 -9.33 -12.47
CA GLU A 476 42.49 -8.28 -12.02
C GLU A 476 43.24 -7.11 -11.37
N PRO A 477 42.86 -5.86 -11.68
CA PRO A 477 43.39 -4.68 -11.00
C PRO A 477 43.10 -4.69 -9.49
N ALA A 478 44.03 -4.19 -8.69
CA ALA A 478 43.84 -4.05 -7.25
C ALA A 478 42.91 -2.87 -6.92
N LEU A 479 42.07 -3.03 -5.90
CA LEU A 479 41.25 -1.92 -5.39
C LEU A 479 42.11 -0.89 -4.66
N PRO A 480 41.83 0.42 -4.83
CA PRO A 480 42.56 1.48 -4.15
C PRO A 480 42.31 1.41 -2.64
N ARG A 481 43.32 1.76 -1.83
CA ARG A 481 43.14 1.92 -0.39
C ARG A 481 42.48 3.27 -0.11
N MET A 482 41.26 3.25 0.39
CA MET A 482 40.51 4.45 0.75
C MET A 482 39.49 4.11 1.85
N GLU A 483 39.00 5.14 2.53
CA GLU A 483 37.99 4.96 3.57
C GLU A 483 36.60 4.66 2.96
N PRO A 484 35.74 3.89 3.66
CA PRO A 484 34.34 3.73 3.30
C PRO A 484 33.61 5.07 3.25
N TRP A 485 32.52 5.14 2.47
CA TRP A 485 31.62 6.29 2.55
C TRP A 485 31.04 6.38 3.97
N PRO A 486 30.90 7.60 4.53
CA PRO A 486 30.07 7.81 5.70
C PRO A 486 28.68 7.20 5.50
N GLU A 487 28.09 6.64 6.55
CA GLU A 487 26.82 5.91 6.46
C GLU A 487 25.71 6.74 5.79
N ARG A 488 25.61 8.02 6.16
CA ARG A 488 24.69 8.98 5.55
C ARG A 488 24.88 9.14 4.04
N ASP A 489 26.13 9.25 3.57
CA ASP A 489 26.42 9.36 2.14
C ASP A 489 26.12 8.05 1.39
N ARG A 490 26.40 6.90 2.01
CA ARG A 490 26.06 5.57 1.49
C ARG A 490 24.54 5.43 1.33
N LEU A 491 23.77 5.75 2.37
CA LEU A 491 22.31 5.69 2.35
C LEU A 491 21.71 6.69 1.37
N ARG A 492 22.25 7.91 1.26
CA ARG A 492 21.81 8.89 0.25
C ARG A 492 21.97 8.35 -1.17
N LYS A 493 23.13 7.76 -1.48
CA LYS A 493 23.38 7.12 -2.79
C LYS A 493 22.47 5.92 -3.00
N GLU A 494 22.23 5.11 -1.97
CA GLU A 494 21.27 4.01 -2.06
C GLU A 494 19.87 4.50 -2.43
N ARG A 495 19.34 5.51 -1.72
CA ARG A 495 18.04 6.13 -2.02
C ARG A 495 18.00 6.76 -3.41
N GLU A 496 19.11 7.28 -3.91
CA GLU A 496 19.15 7.85 -5.27
C GLU A 496 18.72 6.81 -6.32
N TYR A 497 19.24 5.58 -6.21
CA TYR A 497 19.01 4.50 -7.18
C TYR A 497 17.86 3.55 -6.83
N LEU A 498 17.62 3.27 -5.55
CA LEU A 498 16.52 2.42 -5.07
C LEU A 498 15.26 3.21 -4.72
N SER A 499 15.37 4.54 -4.63
CA SER A 499 14.28 5.46 -4.26
C SER A 499 13.80 5.43 -2.82
N PHE A 500 14.22 4.44 -2.03
CA PHE A 500 14.03 4.36 -0.58
C PHE A 500 15.25 3.69 0.07
N TYR A 501 15.30 3.68 1.40
CA TYR A 501 16.38 3.06 2.15
C TYR A 501 16.05 1.59 2.45
N ILE A 502 17.00 0.69 2.16
CA ILE A 502 16.83 -0.76 2.39
C ILE A 502 17.83 -1.26 3.42
N SER A 503 19.10 -0.88 3.26
CA SER A 503 20.19 -1.39 4.12
C SER A 503 20.29 -0.67 5.47
N GLY A 504 19.40 0.28 5.75
CA GLY A 504 19.34 1.08 6.97
C GLY A 504 18.37 2.24 6.82
N HIS A 505 18.36 3.18 7.76
CA HIS A 505 17.59 4.42 7.64
C HIS A 505 18.40 5.55 8.29
N PRO A 506 18.46 6.78 7.74
CA PRO A 506 19.23 7.86 8.36
C PRO A 506 18.74 8.24 9.76
N LEU A 507 17.48 7.92 10.08
CA LEU A 507 16.92 8.09 11.42
C LEU A 507 17.31 6.99 12.42
N GLN A 508 17.96 5.89 11.98
CA GLN A 508 18.30 4.77 12.85
C GLN A 508 19.13 5.23 14.06
N GLU A 509 20.12 6.10 13.84
CA GLU A 509 20.93 6.71 14.91
C GLU A 509 20.09 7.55 15.90
N TYR A 510 18.89 7.97 15.48
CA TYR A 510 17.96 8.79 16.24
C TYR A 510 16.68 8.04 16.60
N ALA A 511 16.68 6.70 16.54
CA ALA A 511 15.48 5.88 16.77
C ALA A 511 14.78 6.20 18.08
N LEU A 512 15.53 6.30 19.17
CA LEU A 512 15.02 6.66 20.49
C LEU A 512 14.35 8.05 20.49
N ALA A 513 15.00 9.03 19.86
CA ALA A 513 14.48 10.40 19.78
C ALA A 513 13.20 10.45 18.93
N VAL A 514 13.17 9.74 17.80
CA VAL A 514 11.97 9.63 16.95
C VAL A 514 10.82 8.98 17.71
N GLN A 515 11.09 7.87 18.40
CA GLN A 515 10.08 7.13 19.16
C GLN A 515 9.56 7.92 20.37
N SER A 516 10.40 8.74 20.98
CA SER A 516 10.04 9.49 22.20
C SER A 516 9.42 10.86 21.91
N PHE A 517 9.92 11.59 20.91
CA PHE A 517 9.47 12.96 20.63
C PHE A 517 8.33 13.04 19.61
N SER A 518 8.12 12.00 18.78
CA SER A 518 7.03 11.98 17.82
C SER A 518 5.74 11.44 18.43
N THR A 519 4.67 12.24 18.41
CA THR A 519 3.32 11.77 18.76
C THR A 519 2.52 11.36 17.53
N LEU A 520 2.90 11.91 16.36
CA LEU A 520 2.41 11.47 15.06
C LEU A 520 3.31 10.33 14.57
N LEU A 521 2.71 9.19 14.26
CA LEU A 521 3.38 8.07 13.61
C LEU A 521 2.81 7.94 12.20
N LEU A 522 3.64 8.13 11.18
CA LEU A 522 3.19 8.07 9.78
C LEU A 522 2.69 6.68 9.36
N SER A 523 3.05 5.62 10.09
CA SER A 523 2.54 4.26 9.88
C SER A 523 1.11 4.05 10.37
N LYS A 524 0.58 4.96 11.18
CA LYS A 524 -0.76 4.89 11.77
C LYS A 524 -1.36 6.27 11.83
N LEU A 525 -1.84 6.74 10.68
CA LEU A 525 -2.60 7.97 10.60
C LEU A 525 -4.00 7.74 11.18
N ASP A 526 -4.42 8.63 12.05
CA ASP A 526 -5.74 8.61 12.66
C ASP A 526 -6.51 9.85 12.19
N PRO A 527 -7.46 9.70 11.25
CA PRO A 527 -8.21 10.83 10.71
C PRO A 527 -8.93 11.65 11.80
N GLU A 528 -9.29 11.04 12.94
CA GLU A 528 -9.93 11.73 14.07
C GLU A 528 -8.98 12.73 14.76
N LYS A 529 -7.67 12.61 14.54
CA LYS A 529 -6.65 13.54 15.03
C LYS A 529 -6.45 14.76 14.13
N THR A 530 -7.21 14.89 13.03
CA THR A 530 -7.18 16.09 12.19
C THR A 530 -7.49 17.35 13.01
N GLY A 531 -6.66 18.39 12.84
CA GLY A 531 -6.76 19.65 13.56
C GLY A 531 -6.14 19.63 14.98
N THR A 532 -5.71 18.47 15.48
CA THR A 532 -5.04 18.36 16.78
C THR A 532 -3.58 18.78 16.68
N GLN A 533 -3.06 19.32 17.78
CA GLN A 533 -1.65 19.69 17.89
C GLN A 533 -0.82 18.43 18.14
N THR A 534 0.15 18.19 17.27
CA THR A 534 0.95 16.96 17.25
C THR A 534 2.43 17.29 17.09
N ARG A 535 3.29 16.36 17.51
CA ARG A 535 4.74 16.43 17.35
C ARG A 535 5.18 15.39 16.33
N LEU A 536 6.05 15.83 15.43
CA LEU A 536 6.69 15.00 14.42
C LEU A 536 8.20 15.11 14.60
N CYS A 537 8.87 13.99 14.85
CA CYS A 537 10.32 13.91 14.80
C CYS A 537 10.74 13.17 13.52
N GLY A 538 11.51 13.82 12.66
CA GLY A 538 11.90 13.22 11.37
C GLY A 538 13.02 13.98 10.67
N LEU A 539 13.44 13.43 9.53
CA LEU A 539 14.52 13.96 8.70
C LEU A 539 13.96 14.89 7.64
N ILE A 540 14.49 16.11 7.52
CA ILE A 540 14.13 17.00 6.40
C ILE A 540 14.72 16.43 5.10
N SER A 541 13.87 16.10 4.15
CA SER A 541 14.25 15.48 2.87
C SER A 541 14.28 16.46 1.69
N ASP A 542 13.37 17.44 1.67
CA ASP A 542 13.24 18.44 0.61
C ASP A 542 12.69 19.76 1.20
N ILE A 543 13.05 20.89 0.62
CA ILE A 543 12.56 22.22 1.01
C ILE A 543 12.24 23.00 -0.26
N ARG A 544 10.99 23.44 -0.39
CA ARG A 544 10.53 24.27 -1.50
C ARG A 544 9.97 25.58 -0.98
N THR A 545 10.46 26.69 -1.50
CA THR A 545 9.97 28.02 -1.15
C THR A 545 9.10 28.60 -2.25
N ARG A 546 8.03 29.30 -1.89
CA ARG A 546 7.17 30.05 -2.80
C ARG A 546 6.90 31.44 -2.23
N LEU A 547 6.59 32.40 -3.09
CA LEU A 547 6.05 33.69 -2.66
C LEU A 547 4.53 33.61 -2.53
N ASP A 548 3.99 34.13 -1.43
CA ASP A 548 2.56 34.29 -1.24
C ASP A 548 2.00 35.49 -2.04
N LYS A 549 0.69 35.73 -1.95
CA LYS A 549 0.01 36.84 -2.64
C LYS A 549 0.50 38.23 -2.20
N ARG A 550 1.24 38.33 -1.09
CA ARG A 550 1.81 39.56 -0.53
C ARG A 550 3.33 39.60 -0.68
N GLU A 551 3.88 38.78 -1.58
CA GLU A 551 5.32 38.64 -1.85
C GLU A 551 6.18 38.17 -0.67
N ASN A 552 5.57 37.56 0.36
CA ASN A 552 6.32 36.95 1.46
C ASN A 552 6.67 35.50 1.14
N THR A 553 7.89 35.08 1.52
CA THR A 553 8.36 33.71 1.33
C THR A 553 7.69 32.74 2.30
N ILE A 554 6.97 31.76 1.78
CA ILE A 554 6.47 30.58 2.48
C ILE A 554 7.31 29.36 2.10
N ALA A 555 7.36 28.34 2.96
CA ALA A 555 8.09 27.11 2.68
C ALA A 555 7.24 25.85 2.87
N PHE A 556 7.45 24.89 1.99
CA PHE A 556 6.93 23.53 2.06
C PHE A 556 8.13 22.62 2.29
N VAL A 557 8.20 22.04 3.48
CA VAL A 557 9.31 21.22 3.94
C VAL A 557 8.84 19.78 4.03
N LYS A 558 9.46 18.87 3.28
CA LYS A 558 9.11 17.46 3.32
C LYS A 558 9.92 16.78 4.42
N VAL A 559 9.25 16.20 5.40
CA VAL A 559 9.89 15.48 6.53
C VAL A 559 9.60 13.99 6.42
N GLU A 560 10.63 13.18 6.45
CA GLU A 560 10.57 11.71 6.37
C GLU A 560 10.68 11.08 7.76
N GLN A 561 9.85 10.07 8.03
CA GLN A 561 10.03 9.07 9.11
C GLN A 561 10.30 7.70 8.48
N TYR A 562 10.49 6.67 9.30
CA TYR A 562 10.71 5.29 8.85
C TYR A 562 9.67 4.77 7.86
N THR A 563 8.42 5.20 7.99
CA THR A 563 7.26 4.58 7.33
C THR A 563 6.54 5.52 6.37
N GLY A 564 7.12 6.69 6.07
CA GLY A 564 6.46 7.66 5.19
C GLY A 564 7.04 9.07 5.28
N SER A 565 6.39 9.99 4.59
CA SER A 565 6.76 11.42 4.59
C SER A 565 5.55 12.31 4.75
N VAL A 566 5.74 13.46 5.38
CA VAL A 566 4.72 14.49 5.58
C VAL A 566 5.20 15.82 5.01
N GLU A 567 4.29 16.55 4.37
CA GLU A 567 4.54 17.91 3.91
C GLU A 567 4.22 18.89 5.05
N CYS A 568 5.25 19.57 5.55
CA CYS A 568 5.17 20.55 6.61
C CYS A 568 5.15 21.97 6.00
N ILE A 569 4.09 22.72 6.27
CA ILE A 569 3.84 24.06 5.73
C ILE A 569 4.29 25.12 6.74
N PHE A 570 5.14 26.01 6.28
CA PHE A 570 5.65 27.17 7.02
C PHE A 570 5.13 28.46 6.39
N TRP A 571 4.25 29.15 7.11
CA TRP A 571 3.87 30.53 6.77
C TRP A 571 5.06 31.48 6.97
N SER A 572 4.99 32.67 6.36
CA SER A 572 6.12 33.60 6.24
C SER A 572 6.85 33.88 7.56
N ASP A 573 6.08 34.10 8.62
CA ASP A 573 6.62 34.49 9.92
C ASP A 573 7.37 33.32 10.56
N LYS A 574 6.81 32.12 10.44
CA LYS A 574 7.41 30.87 10.94
C LYS A 574 8.62 30.45 10.13
N TYR A 575 8.58 30.61 8.80
CA TYR A 575 9.73 30.34 7.95
C TYR A 575 10.91 31.25 8.30
N LYS A 576 10.69 32.56 8.43
CA LYS A 576 11.73 33.52 8.86
C LYS A 576 12.28 33.19 10.24
N GLN A 577 11.41 32.77 11.17
CA GLN A 577 11.79 32.42 12.54
C GLN A 577 12.70 31.18 12.62
N PHE A 578 12.43 30.14 11.81
CA PHE A 578 13.09 28.84 11.93
C PHE A 578 14.04 28.49 10.78
N ALA A 579 14.30 29.42 9.85
CA ALA A 579 15.10 29.20 8.64
C ALA A 579 16.46 28.52 8.90
N GLU A 580 17.14 28.81 10.02
CA GLU A 580 18.43 28.21 10.35
C GLU A 580 18.38 26.71 10.63
N LEU A 581 17.23 26.21 11.12
CA LEU A 581 16.98 24.80 11.41
C LEU A 581 16.43 24.05 10.18
N LEU A 582 15.95 24.78 9.17
CA LEU A 582 15.37 24.22 7.95
C LEU A 582 16.46 23.98 6.90
N LYS A 583 17.21 22.89 7.08
CA LYS A 583 18.22 22.43 6.12
C LYS A 583 17.95 20.99 5.72
N PRO A 584 18.11 20.61 4.44
CA PRO A 584 18.06 19.22 4.03
C PRO A 584 18.98 18.35 4.88
N ASP A 585 18.56 17.12 5.11
CA ASP A 585 19.20 16.10 5.93
C ASP A 585 19.43 16.50 7.41
N THR A 586 18.61 17.39 7.95
CA THR A 586 18.63 17.73 9.38
C THR A 586 17.47 17.04 10.10
N VAL A 587 17.75 16.39 11.23
CA VAL A 587 16.70 15.81 12.08
C VAL A 587 16.15 16.87 13.02
N VAL A 588 14.84 17.06 12.99
CA VAL A 588 14.14 18.10 13.77
C VAL A 588 12.87 17.54 14.40
N VAL A 589 12.44 18.18 15.48
CA VAL A 589 11.12 17.98 16.07
C VAL A 589 10.24 19.16 15.68
N MET A 590 9.24 18.91 14.83
CA MET A 590 8.24 19.89 14.43
C MET A 590 6.98 19.71 15.26
N MET A 591 6.36 20.83 15.63
CA MET A 591 5.07 20.83 16.30
C MET A 591 4.09 21.68 15.52
N GLY A 592 2.89 21.16 15.34
CA GLY A 592 1.90 21.82 14.52
C GLY A 592 0.58 21.06 14.47
N LYS A 593 -0.37 21.64 13.73
CA LYS A 593 -1.66 21.03 13.47
C LYS A 593 -1.58 20.16 12.23
N CYS A 594 -2.00 18.91 12.37
CA CYS A 594 -2.07 17.99 11.23
C CYS A 594 -3.43 18.05 10.54
N GLU A 595 -3.42 18.02 9.22
CA GLU A 595 -4.57 17.73 8.38
C GLU A 595 -4.36 16.36 7.76
N ILE A 596 -5.21 15.39 8.13
CA ILE A 596 -5.13 14.00 7.67
C ILE A 596 -6.32 13.75 6.76
N ASN A 597 -6.04 13.52 5.48
CA ASN A 597 -7.03 13.22 4.44
C ASN A 597 -6.68 11.88 3.79
N GLY A 598 -7.32 10.81 4.26
CA GLY A 598 -6.98 9.44 3.88
C GLY A 598 -5.53 9.13 4.23
N ASP A 599 -4.74 8.73 3.23
CA ASP A 599 -3.32 8.41 3.39
C ASP A 599 -2.39 9.64 3.30
N THR A 600 -2.96 10.82 3.01
CA THR A 600 -2.18 12.05 2.91
C THR A 600 -2.25 12.83 4.22
N VAL A 601 -1.07 13.23 4.71
CA VAL A 601 -0.95 14.10 5.87
C VAL A 601 -0.19 15.37 5.51
N LYS A 602 -0.71 16.50 5.97
CA LYS A 602 -0.04 17.79 5.94
C LYS A 602 0.05 18.33 7.36
N MET A 603 1.12 19.02 7.69
CA MET A 603 1.26 19.66 8.99
C MET A 603 1.49 21.16 8.80
N VAL A 604 0.64 22.00 9.39
CA VAL A 604 0.92 23.43 9.52
C VAL A 604 1.75 23.63 10.77
N VAL A 605 3.00 24.09 10.61
CA VAL A 605 4.00 24.11 11.69
C VAL A 605 3.92 25.40 12.51
N ASP A 606 3.86 25.23 13.83
CA ASP A 606 3.86 26.30 14.83
C ASP A 606 5.25 26.52 15.45
N GLU A 607 6.02 25.44 15.64
CA GLU A 607 7.34 25.46 16.29
C GLU A 607 8.27 24.37 15.74
N VAL A 608 9.56 24.67 15.63
CA VAL A 608 10.61 23.72 15.25
C VAL A 608 11.70 23.73 16.32
N LEU A 609 12.14 22.54 16.72
CA LEU A 609 13.19 22.33 17.69
C LEU A 609 14.27 21.43 17.09
N SER A 610 15.54 21.72 17.37
CA SER A 610 16.61 20.73 17.22
C SER A 610 16.42 19.59 18.24
N LEU A 611 17.07 18.45 18.02
CA LEU A 611 17.02 17.34 18.98
C LEU A 611 17.49 17.77 20.38
N GLU A 612 18.57 18.56 20.48
CA GLU A 612 19.07 19.07 21.76
C GLU A 612 18.07 19.99 22.47
N GLN A 613 17.33 20.81 21.69
CA GLN A 613 16.29 21.68 22.24
C GLN A 613 15.07 20.85 22.69
N ALA A 614 14.70 19.82 21.92
CA ALA A 614 13.60 18.92 22.26
C ALA A 614 13.91 18.10 23.53
N GLU A 615 15.13 17.58 23.66
CA GLU A 615 15.60 16.91 24.87
C GLU A 615 15.48 17.82 26.09
N LYS A 616 16.01 19.05 26.02
CA LYS A 616 15.92 20.00 27.15
C LYS A 616 14.47 20.41 27.48
N LYS A 617 13.58 20.46 26.50
CA LYS A 617 12.20 20.92 26.67
C LYS A 617 11.27 19.83 27.19
N PHE A 618 11.46 18.60 26.73
CA PHE A 618 10.53 17.49 26.97
C PHE A 618 11.07 16.40 27.87
N SER A 619 12.39 16.18 27.92
CA SER A 619 12.96 15.10 28.74
C SER A 619 12.79 15.40 30.22
N LYS A 620 12.05 14.53 30.91
CA LYS A 620 12.00 14.51 32.38
C LYS A 620 12.67 13.26 32.98
N GLY A 621 13.17 12.37 32.13
CA GLY A 621 13.60 11.05 32.56
C GLY A 621 13.47 9.97 31.48
N TYR A 622 13.47 8.72 31.91
CA TYR A 622 13.28 7.56 31.03
C TYR A 622 12.07 6.72 31.43
N VAL A 623 11.43 6.13 30.42
CA VAL A 623 10.43 5.07 30.57
C VAL A 623 11.02 3.78 30.01
N VAL A 624 11.07 2.72 30.83
CA VAL A 624 11.57 1.41 30.41
C VAL A 624 10.40 0.43 30.34
N CYS A 625 10.07 -0.03 29.14
CA CYS A 625 9.06 -1.05 28.88
C CYS A 625 9.66 -2.44 29.12
N ILE A 626 9.15 -3.19 30.09
CA ILE A 626 9.66 -4.51 30.44
C ILE A 626 8.59 -5.58 30.38
N ARG A 627 8.98 -6.77 29.96
CA ARG A 627 8.22 -8.01 30.14
C ARG A 627 8.80 -8.74 31.35
N PRO A 628 8.00 -9.12 32.36
CA PRO A 628 8.50 -9.76 33.59
C PRO A 628 9.38 -11.00 33.34
N ASP A 629 9.05 -11.74 32.30
CA ASP A 629 9.71 -12.96 31.82
C ASP A 629 11.01 -12.71 31.04
N ALA A 630 11.26 -11.48 30.62
CA ALA A 630 12.42 -11.10 29.79
C ALA A 630 13.49 -10.30 30.54
N VAL A 631 13.29 -10.02 31.83
CA VAL A 631 14.23 -9.26 32.67
C VAL A 631 14.75 -10.14 33.79
N ASN A 632 16.07 -10.12 34.02
CA ASN A 632 16.73 -10.88 35.07
C ASN A 632 17.23 -9.98 36.22
N ASP A 633 17.54 -10.60 37.37
CA ASP A 633 18.01 -9.89 38.56
C ASP A 633 19.34 -9.16 38.34
N GLU A 634 20.19 -9.65 37.42
CA GLU A 634 21.47 -9.03 37.09
C GLU A 634 21.28 -7.68 36.37
N GLN A 635 20.34 -7.59 35.43
CA GLN A 635 19.97 -6.34 34.75
C GLN A 635 19.43 -5.31 35.73
N LEU A 636 18.60 -5.74 36.70
CA LEU A 636 18.06 -4.86 37.74
C LEU A 636 19.14 -4.40 38.73
N ALA A 637 20.09 -5.27 39.08
CA ALA A 637 21.23 -4.90 39.94
C ALA A 637 22.12 -3.84 39.26
N LYS A 638 22.50 -4.07 37.98
CA LYS A 638 23.28 -3.11 37.19
C LYS A 638 22.58 -1.75 37.07
N LEU A 639 21.26 -1.76 36.91
CA LEU A 639 20.46 -0.53 36.86
C LEU A 639 20.51 0.21 38.20
N LYS A 640 20.34 -0.51 39.32
CA LYS A 640 20.38 0.07 40.66
C LYS A 640 21.71 0.76 40.96
N ASP A 641 22.82 0.17 40.53
CA ASP A 641 24.16 0.74 40.73
C ASP A 641 24.39 2.05 39.96
N ARG A 642 23.62 2.28 38.89
CA ARG A 642 23.72 3.46 38.02
C ARG A 642 22.65 4.52 38.30
N CYS A 643 21.71 4.21 39.20
CA CYS A 643 20.65 5.11 39.65
C CYS A 643 21.00 5.77 41.00
N ASN A 644 20.36 6.92 41.29
CA ASN A 644 20.52 7.68 42.53
C ASN A 644 21.96 8.16 42.82
N THR A 645 22.75 8.38 41.77
CA THR A 645 24.03 9.08 41.87
C THR A 645 23.78 10.54 42.26
N SER A 646 24.81 11.24 42.77
CA SER A 646 24.69 12.63 43.23
C SER A 646 24.26 13.61 42.14
N ASP A 647 24.37 13.23 40.87
CA ASP A 647 23.99 14.02 39.69
C ASP A 647 22.70 13.51 39.00
N ALA A 648 21.98 12.56 39.59
CA ALA A 648 20.75 12.00 39.07
C ALA A 648 19.51 12.80 39.51
N GLU A 649 19.01 13.68 38.63
CA GLU A 649 17.84 14.51 38.90
C GLU A 649 16.55 14.04 38.20
N ASP A 650 16.67 13.27 37.11
CA ASP A 650 15.55 12.88 36.24
C ASP A 650 14.87 11.58 36.70
N SER A 651 13.58 11.43 36.41
CA SER A 651 12.78 10.29 36.85
C SER A 651 13.01 9.02 36.01
N LEU A 652 12.85 7.85 36.62
CA LEU A 652 12.82 6.58 35.91
C LEU A 652 11.49 5.89 36.16
N SER A 653 10.77 5.51 35.11
CA SER A 653 9.52 4.76 35.23
C SER A 653 9.56 3.46 34.43
N PHE A 654 8.73 2.50 34.83
CA PHE A 654 8.65 1.19 34.18
C PHE A 654 7.24 0.94 33.68
N VAL A 655 7.11 0.54 32.42
CA VAL A 655 5.86 0.01 31.87
C VAL A 655 5.98 -1.50 31.79
N VAL A 656 5.28 -2.20 32.68
CA VAL A 656 5.31 -3.66 32.73
C VAL A 656 4.20 -4.21 31.85
N MET A 657 4.60 -4.95 30.82
CA MET A 657 3.73 -5.64 29.88
C MET A 657 3.32 -6.99 30.47
N ARG A 658 2.05 -7.15 30.85
CA ARG A 658 1.48 -8.42 31.36
C ARG A 658 0.44 -8.99 30.39
N PRO A 659 0.12 -10.29 30.47
CA PRO A 659 -0.94 -10.89 29.65
C PRO A 659 -2.32 -10.22 29.81
N ASP A 660 -2.61 -9.64 30.99
CA ASP A 660 -3.86 -8.95 31.31
C ASP A 660 -3.85 -7.44 30.94
N GLY A 661 -2.74 -6.90 30.44
CA GLY A 661 -2.62 -5.51 30.01
C GLY A 661 -1.31 -4.84 30.43
N LYS A 662 -1.22 -3.52 30.17
CA LYS A 662 -0.05 -2.70 30.51
C LYS A 662 -0.26 -2.05 31.88
N ARG A 663 0.74 -2.10 32.77
CA ARG A 663 0.74 -1.35 34.03
C ARG A 663 2.00 -0.49 34.13
N GLN A 664 1.82 0.79 34.44
CA GLN A 664 2.92 1.73 34.64
C GLN A 664 3.25 1.85 36.13
N TYR A 665 4.53 1.80 36.44
CA TYR A 665 5.09 1.93 37.78
C TYR A 665 6.07 3.09 37.77
N SER A 666 5.79 4.12 38.57
CA SER A 666 6.77 5.18 38.81
C SER A 666 7.82 4.66 39.82
N SER A 667 9.10 4.72 39.47
CA SER A 667 10.17 4.34 40.39
C SER A 667 10.53 5.51 41.28
N MET A 668 10.98 5.23 42.51
CA MET A 668 11.69 6.22 43.33
C MET A 668 13.14 6.45 42.86
N MET A 669 13.60 5.67 41.87
CA MET A 669 14.95 5.80 41.31
C MET A 669 15.04 7.02 40.39
N LYS A 670 16.14 7.76 40.54
CA LYS A 670 16.53 8.83 39.64
C LYS A 670 17.73 8.41 38.80
N ILE A 671 17.81 8.93 37.58
CA ILE A 671 18.95 8.73 36.70
C ILE A 671 19.19 10.04 35.94
N LYS A 672 20.43 10.34 35.57
CA LYS A 672 20.73 11.50 34.73
C LYS A 672 20.49 11.19 33.26
N THR A 673 19.74 12.03 32.57
CA THR A 673 19.60 11.95 31.11
C THR A 673 20.94 12.29 30.46
N SER A 674 21.60 11.30 29.86
CA SER A 674 22.89 11.47 29.20
C SER A 674 23.07 10.43 28.10
N LYS A 675 23.90 10.73 27.09
CA LYS A 675 24.21 9.74 26.02
C LYS A 675 24.72 8.42 26.58
N GLU A 676 25.50 8.47 27.66
CA GLU A 676 26.06 7.29 28.31
C GLU A 676 24.99 6.43 29.00
N ASN A 677 24.08 7.06 29.75
CA ASN A 677 23.00 6.36 30.43
C ASN A 677 21.92 5.87 29.44
N THR A 678 21.68 6.61 28.36
CA THR A 678 20.86 6.13 27.24
C THR A 678 21.45 4.84 26.65
N ALA A 679 22.74 4.83 26.29
CA ALA A 679 23.39 3.65 25.72
C ALA A 679 23.37 2.46 26.70
N PHE A 680 23.53 2.71 27.99
CA PHE A 680 23.39 1.70 29.03
C PHE A 680 21.99 1.10 29.10
N LEU A 681 20.94 1.92 29.17
CA LEU A 681 19.57 1.45 29.24
C LEU A 681 19.22 0.64 27.98
N CYS A 682 19.59 1.14 26.81
CA CYS A 682 19.35 0.47 25.53
C CYS A 682 20.11 -0.87 25.44
N SER A 683 21.36 -0.94 25.88
CA SER A 683 22.12 -2.21 25.89
C SER A 683 21.61 -3.21 26.93
N THR A 684 21.03 -2.73 28.03
CA THR A 684 20.53 -3.57 29.12
C THR A 684 19.13 -4.10 28.84
N PHE A 685 18.23 -3.26 28.33
CA PHE A 685 16.81 -3.59 28.16
C PHE A 685 16.36 -3.71 26.70
N GLY A 686 17.22 -3.35 25.74
CA GLY A 686 16.90 -3.26 24.31
C GLY A 686 16.40 -1.88 23.90
N GLU A 687 16.84 -1.39 22.74
CA GLU A 687 16.49 -0.05 22.23
C GLU A 687 14.98 0.20 22.12
N ALA A 688 14.22 -0.79 21.63
CA ALA A 688 12.77 -0.66 21.47
C ALA A 688 12.00 -0.55 22.81
N ASN A 689 12.66 -0.89 23.92
CA ASN A 689 12.10 -0.92 25.25
C ASN A 689 12.44 0.31 26.09
N VAL A 690 13.27 1.22 25.60
CA VAL A 690 13.65 2.45 26.30
C VAL A 690 13.03 3.63 25.58
N LEU A 691 12.44 4.55 26.34
CA LEU A 691 11.88 5.81 25.85
C LEU A 691 12.34 6.95 26.74
N ILE A 692 12.43 8.14 26.17
CA ILE A 692 12.53 9.38 26.95
C ILE A 692 11.13 9.73 27.41
N ASP A 693 10.98 9.99 28.71
CA ASP A 693 9.71 10.43 29.28
C ASP A 693 9.43 11.87 28.83
N THR A 694 8.35 12.04 28.05
CA THR A 694 7.91 13.32 27.50
C THR A 694 6.53 13.75 28.00
N GLU A 695 5.92 13.00 28.92
CA GLU A 695 4.60 13.32 29.46
C GLU A 695 4.68 14.42 30.53
N ARG A 696 3.71 15.33 30.48
CA ARG A 696 3.63 16.45 31.41
C ARG A 696 2.61 16.26 32.50
#